data_AF-T0IZ15-F1
#
_entry.id   AF-T0IZ15-F1
#
_cell.length_a   1.000
_cell.length_b   1.000
_cell.length_c   1.000
_cell.angle_alpha   90.00
_cell.angle_beta   90.00
_cell.angle_gamma   90.00
#
_symmetry.space_group_name_H-M   'P 1'
#
loop_
_entity.id
_entity.type
_entity.pdbx_description
1 polymer ?
#
loop_
_entity_poly.entity_id
_entity_poly.type
_entity_poly.pdbx_seq_one_letter_code
_entity_poly.pdbx_strand_id
1 'polypeptide(L)'
;MTIGIKVRRRAICHASLFISSAIALTLAAPGVAQAACTPNPSRAGEKTVCSGEETTQLIVNQAGSTVLVEQDATLSAPDASSILVTFPYNSYWNASIAIQVDGTVGGGTSSAIAVQSYGNLGSSDNVAFTISETGRISGPTGIDLLPPTGVYPYYRGTAVSVENGGVISSTAGGLALHGADDGSSYFSSILNRSTGTIGAIQGRVGTLINEGLIDGAALSAFAKEPASQYYTGLVSITNRGVIRANGSADTLLLRQNDNITNEGDIFAEGTGRAISGASLWITNQDTGSIVATQTAISVTQSVEVHNNGVISGAEDAIVSDGSLNLTNRGSIQGNIRGGDAASFIDNIGGTIDGDILLGAGNDVFIGDVDRMDQPFGTVTGRVDAGGGNDMLVYNFLKDSVLDSPVSKPDTIETVSLRVGRDSTLTLSESFFSTEALTLGGADVGYYNTRNEFVLAGSIDTQGPALLEDNYNSSGFVISQMGTIVAHLSGAGSYAANLRSASLFDNSGTITAIGGSGVAGTSTRISNNGTITADATAVRAWYGLDNSGVIRSSQGVGADIVNDDSSNSGTIEGVTVGVRVQASTFVNSGTISSAGHGLEIGSNGTVINQSTGVITGGAAGVSTPADDMYRGGIQVINAGIIRGNVDLGGQRYYGGSGNVFAALSGSTVDGDIYLGSGYDMFATSLVNNGPGEFAGLTGRVTGIGPATLRYFVDADTTTAPALKGFFSDLSYQLSNDATLTLTGSNGVGLSVAGSGQVVLTGDMTGTTDRSLIDLTAMAIALDGADQPPANTIAMTNNGTITFRQGTFSYGTAIGVGEGNSFTNNGTIDVRVGISLYGPYGTAISGGTTVVNNGVIRLSGSTGIRTSFTPDAILRNAGVIEQVGGGALSVGVNGSGTILNTGSIETEGSAIVISGGPAFLSNSGILRSSAGHAVSSTDYYYASRVWNQVGGLIAGGPGVPAIALSSGSILANEGTIQGDVILRYDPYGYGYDSGSSIFINRGGTLNGNLTLSKNDDIVIALNGDTGVSGTIDTLAGIDTFVHAYDKSTTVALDAGIMPPAGFEDLGFAAYGTDTVLTLTGERSQTRPLFLAGDGTIVNDIVMNETGATGPTSITLGSATDPANSVGAGSTLTFVNRATLARGVAGYARALDNQGTIMGSDMYRPAIQIVANDPTGFSFRNSGTVAGADVPQNAYGGD
;
A
#
# COMPACT_ATOMS: atom_id res chain seq x y z
N MET A 1 34.52 17.24 50.46
CA MET A 1 33.86 18.17 51.39
C MET A 1 33.59 17.40 52.68
N THR A 2 34.08 17.92 53.79
CA THR A 2 34.24 17.23 55.08
C THR A 2 33.04 17.50 56.01
N ILE A 3 32.91 16.67 57.06
CA ILE A 3 32.15 16.85 58.34
C ILE A 3 30.76 16.19 58.36
N GLY A 4 30.35 15.30 59.27
CA GLY A 4 31.00 14.67 60.44
C GLY A 4 29.98 14.05 61.42
N ILE A 5 30.13 12.74 61.74
CA ILE A 5 30.22 12.11 63.09
C ILE A 5 29.01 12.33 64.07
N LYS A 6 28.26 11.35 64.61
CA LYS A 6 28.51 10.25 65.60
C LYS A 6 27.09 9.73 66.01
N VAL A 7 26.79 8.49 66.42
CA VAL A 7 27.24 7.77 67.62
C VAL A 7 26.94 6.26 67.49
N ARG A 8 27.98 5.48 67.80
CA ARG A 8 28.10 4.07 68.23
C ARG A 8 26.88 3.37 68.86
N ARG A 9 26.70 2.09 68.51
CA ARG A 9 26.34 1.04 69.49
C ARG A 9 27.51 0.05 69.64
N ARG A 10 27.89 -0.22 70.89
CA ARG A 10 28.89 -1.20 71.33
C ARG A 10 28.15 -2.37 71.99
N ALA A 11 28.48 -3.57 71.53
CA ALA A 11 28.74 -4.83 72.24
C ALA A 11 27.90 -5.27 73.46
N ILE A 12 27.57 -6.57 73.48
CA ILE A 12 27.80 -7.62 74.51
C ILE A 12 26.69 -8.68 74.28
N CYS A 13 26.93 -9.89 73.76
CA CYS A 13 27.68 -11.08 74.23
C CYS A 13 26.96 -11.90 75.34
N HIS A 14 26.63 -13.14 74.96
CA HIS A 14 26.43 -14.40 75.71
C HIS A 14 25.29 -14.62 76.74
N ALA A 15 24.64 -15.77 76.51
CA ALA A 15 24.16 -16.80 77.46
C ALA A 15 22.99 -16.46 78.42
N SER A 16 21.94 -17.28 78.42
CA SER A 16 21.73 -18.34 79.44
C SER A 16 20.32 -18.95 79.38
N LEU A 17 20.30 -20.25 79.66
CA LEU A 17 19.17 -21.18 79.85
C LEU A 17 18.27 -20.85 81.06
N PHE A 18 17.03 -21.35 80.97
CA PHE A 18 16.07 -21.82 82.00
C PHE A 18 16.19 -21.37 83.47
N ILE A 19 15.04 -21.06 84.09
CA ILE A 19 14.46 -21.84 85.22
C ILE A 19 13.05 -21.31 85.59
N SER A 20 12.21 -22.27 85.96
CA SER A 20 10.85 -22.26 86.52
C SER A 20 10.54 -21.26 87.63
N SER A 21 9.25 -20.91 87.79
CA SER A 21 8.57 -20.78 89.09
C SER A 21 7.04 -20.76 88.92
N ALA A 22 6.34 -21.61 89.67
CA ALA A 22 4.89 -21.65 89.80
C ALA A 22 4.40 -20.70 90.90
N ILE A 23 3.31 -19.96 90.66
CA ILE A 23 2.44 -19.37 91.69
C ILE A 23 0.99 -19.54 91.24
N ALA A 24 0.16 -20.06 92.15
CA ALA A 24 -1.27 -20.31 92.01
C ALA A 24 -2.13 -19.13 92.55
N LEU A 25 -3.46 -19.24 92.32
CA LEU A 25 -4.58 -18.33 92.66
C LEU A 25 -4.81 -17.22 91.63
N THR A 26 -6.01 -17.00 91.09
CA THR A 26 -7.36 -17.20 91.66
C THR A 26 -8.38 -17.29 90.52
N LEU A 27 -9.39 -18.14 90.68
CA LEU A 27 -10.55 -18.24 89.80
C LEU A 27 -11.25 -16.87 89.65
N ALA A 28 -11.31 -16.38 88.42
CA ALA A 28 -12.51 -15.77 87.90
C ALA A 28 -12.74 -16.46 86.56
N ALA A 29 -13.74 -17.34 86.48
CA ALA A 29 -14.23 -17.82 85.20
C ALA A 29 -14.90 -16.63 84.51
N PRO A 30 -14.37 -16.08 83.39
CA PRO A 30 -15.29 -15.55 82.42
C PRO A 30 -16.06 -16.77 81.91
N GLY A 31 -17.39 -16.76 82.06
CA GLY A 31 -18.22 -17.79 81.46
C GLY A 31 -17.80 -17.95 80.02
N VAL A 32 -17.66 -19.21 79.58
CA VAL A 32 -17.47 -19.56 78.18
C VAL A 32 -18.51 -18.76 77.41
N ALA A 33 -18.11 -17.67 76.76
CA ALA A 33 -19.00 -16.96 75.88
C ALA A 33 -19.17 -17.92 74.72
N GLN A 34 -20.26 -18.71 74.76
CA GLN A 34 -20.75 -19.44 73.62
C GLN A 34 -21.26 -18.39 72.62
N ALA A 35 -20.32 -17.69 71.99
CA ALA A 35 -20.56 -17.22 70.67
C ALA A 35 -20.11 -18.36 69.74
N ALA A 36 -21.03 -18.71 68.88
CA ALA A 36 -20.94 -19.72 67.84
C ALA A 36 -21.20 -18.97 66.53
N CYS A 37 -20.66 -19.45 65.42
CA CYS A 37 -20.71 -18.73 64.14
C CYS A 37 -22.16 -18.35 63.78
N THR A 38 -22.46 -17.05 63.69
CA THR A 38 -23.85 -16.60 63.47
C THR A 38 -23.93 -15.66 62.27
N PRO A 39 -24.81 -15.93 61.27
CA PRO A 39 -25.65 -17.14 61.14
C PRO A 39 -24.86 -18.39 60.67
N ASN A 40 -25.23 -19.58 61.15
CA ASN A 40 -24.78 -20.89 60.62
C ASN A 40 -26.03 -21.75 60.28
N PRO A 41 -26.32 -22.08 59.00
CA PRO A 41 -25.54 -21.77 57.80
C PRO A 41 -25.53 -20.28 57.43
N SER A 42 -24.58 -19.87 56.59
CA SER A 42 -24.46 -18.49 56.11
C SER A 42 -25.69 -18.04 55.30
N ARG A 43 -25.91 -16.72 55.21
CA ARG A 43 -27.02 -16.11 54.45
C ARG A 43 -26.50 -15.26 53.29
N ALA A 44 -27.26 -15.22 52.20
CA ALA A 44 -26.89 -14.52 50.98
C ALA A 44 -26.64 -13.02 51.24
N GLY A 45 -25.47 -12.51 50.83
CA GLY A 45 -25.08 -11.11 51.01
C GLY A 45 -24.84 -10.66 52.46
N GLU A 46 -24.93 -11.56 53.45
CA GLU A 46 -24.71 -11.25 54.87
C GLU A 46 -23.30 -11.66 55.33
N LYS A 47 -22.84 -11.02 56.41
CA LYS A 47 -21.58 -11.36 57.09
C LYS A 47 -21.86 -12.32 58.25
N THR A 48 -21.26 -13.51 58.22
CA THR A 48 -21.20 -14.46 59.33
C THR A 48 -19.97 -14.17 60.17
N VAL A 49 -20.16 -13.94 61.48
CA VAL A 49 -19.06 -13.68 62.41
C VAL A 49 -18.93 -14.83 63.38
N CYS A 50 -17.72 -15.38 63.50
CA CYS A 50 -17.36 -16.39 64.48
C CYS A 50 -16.46 -15.76 65.54
N SER A 51 -16.91 -15.77 66.79
CA SER A 51 -16.17 -15.35 67.98
C SER A 51 -16.25 -16.48 69.01
N GLY A 52 -15.25 -16.66 69.89
CA GLY A 52 -15.25 -17.77 70.86
C GLY A 52 -14.92 -19.15 70.25
N GLU A 53 -15.40 -20.22 70.89
CA GLU A 53 -15.14 -21.62 70.47
C GLU A 53 -16.36 -22.22 69.76
N GLU A 54 -16.18 -22.67 68.52
CA GLU A 54 -17.19 -23.34 67.69
C GLU A 54 -16.75 -24.78 67.42
N THR A 55 -17.51 -25.76 67.90
CA THR A 55 -17.20 -27.18 67.76
C THR A 55 -18.02 -27.89 66.69
N THR A 56 -18.92 -27.16 66.00
CA THR A 56 -19.74 -27.67 64.90
C THR A 56 -19.26 -27.13 63.55
N GLN A 57 -19.58 -27.82 62.46
CA GLN A 57 -19.23 -27.38 61.11
C GLN A 57 -20.00 -26.10 60.74
N LEU A 58 -19.29 -25.08 60.24
CA LEU A 58 -19.88 -23.92 59.58
C LEU A 58 -20.16 -24.24 58.11
N ILE A 59 -21.43 -24.16 57.69
CA ILE A 59 -21.83 -24.36 56.29
C ILE A 59 -22.02 -23.01 55.61
N VAL A 60 -21.22 -22.73 54.57
CA VAL A 60 -21.29 -21.50 53.76
C VAL A 60 -21.87 -21.87 52.40
N ASN A 61 -23.16 -21.62 52.18
CA ASN A 61 -23.87 -22.13 51.00
C ASN A 61 -24.68 -21.12 50.19
N GLN A 62 -24.49 -19.82 50.46
CA GLN A 62 -25.20 -18.75 49.78
C GLN A 62 -24.24 -17.80 49.06
N ALA A 63 -24.58 -17.43 47.83
CA ALA A 63 -23.82 -16.46 47.04
C ALA A 63 -23.73 -15.09 47.75
N GLY A 64 -22.56 -14.44 47.65
CA GLY A 64 -22.28 -13.14 48.28
C GLY A 64 -22.03 -13.20 49.79
N SER A 65 -21.98 -14.39 50.40
CA SER A 65 -21.69 -14.53 51.84
C SER A 65 -20.26 -14.09 52.16
N THR A 66 -20.08 -13.40 53.29
CA THR A 66 -18.76 -13.14 53.88
C THR A 66 -18.65 -13.84 55.24
N VAL A 67 -17.56 -14.54 55.52
CA VAL A 67 -17.26 -15.12 56.84
C VAL A 67 -16.09 -14.38 57.47
N LEU A 68 -16.18 -14.04 58.74
CA LEU A 68 -15.08 -13.53 59.55
C LEU A 68 -14.90 -14.43 60.78
N VAL A 69 -13.75 -15.07 60.89
CA VAL A 69 -13.29 -15.73 62.12
C VAL A 69 -12.45 -14.72 62.89
N GLU A 70 -12.98 -14.16 63.97
CA GLU A 70 -12.32 -13.10 64.74
C GLU A 70 -11.03 -13.57 65.42
N GLN A 71 -10.19 -12.62 65.78
CA GLN A 71 -9.02 -12.85 66.62
C GLN A 71 -9.46 -13.57 67.92
N ASP A 72 -8.70 -14.58 68.34
CA ASP A 72 -8.98 -15.48 69.47
C ASP A 72 -10.16 -16.46 69.29
N ALA A 73 -10.91 -16.41 68.17
CA ALA A 73 -11.91 -17.43 67.86
C ALA A 73 -11.25 -18.76 67.45
N THR A 74 -11.85 -19.88 67.81
CA THR A 74 -11.39 -21.23 67.41
C THR A 74 -12.55 -22.04 66.84
N LEU A 75 -12.47 -22.42 65.57
CA LEU A 75 -13.41 -23.34 64.92
C LEU A 75 -12.75 -24.71 64.83
N SER A 76 -13.34 -25.73 65.46
CA SER A 76 -12.84 -27.10 65.35
C SER A 76 -13.95 -28.14 65.40
N ALA A 77 -14.39 -28.60 64.22
CA ALA A 77 -15.24 -29.76 64.07
C ALA A 77 -14.38 -31.04 64.09
N PRO A 78 -14.53 -31.96 65.08
CA PRO A 78 -13.62 -33.11 65.22
C PRO A 78 -13.72 -34.13 64.07
N ASP A 79 -14.94 -34.33 63.55
CA ASP A 79 -15.32 -35.40 62.62
C ASP A 79 -15.76 -34.87 61.23
N ALA A 80 -15.56 -33.58 60.94
CA ALA A 80 -15.92 -32.94 59.67
C ALA A 80 -15.01 -31.73 59.41
N SER A 81 -15.05 -31.15 58.20
CA SER A 81 -14.36 -29.88 57.98
C SER A 81 -14.99 -28.76 58.80
N SER A 82 -14.17 -27.92 59.44
CA SER A 82 -14.66 -26.83 60.30
C SER A 82 -15.41 -25.76 59.51
N ILE A 83 -15.01 -25.53 58.26
CA ILE A 83 -15.79 -24.76 57.29
C ILE A 83 -16.02 -25.61 56.05
N LEU A 84 -17.28 -25.74 55.64
CA LEU A 84 -17.69 -26.34 54.37
C LEU A 84 -18.32 -25.27 53.49
N VAL A 85 -17.65 -24.95 52.38
CA VAL A 85 -18.19 -24.09 51.33
C VAL A 85 -18.86 -24.96 50.29
N THR A 86 -20.14 -24.72 49.99
CA THR A 86 -20.88 -25.49 48.98
C THR A 86 -21.78 -24.60 48.14
N PHE A 87 -21.88 -24.86 46.85
CA PHE A 87 -22.73 -24.07 45.94
C PHE A 87 -24.00 -24.86 45.55
N PRO A 88 -25.20 -24.25 45.56
CA PRO A 88 -26.44 -24.94 45.19
C PRO A 88 -26.55 -25.24 43.69
N TYR A 89 -27.30 -26.30 43.33
CA TYR A 89 -27.42 -26.93 41.99
C TYR A 89 -27.99 -26.04 40.84
N ASN A 90 -28.19 -24.73 40.98
CA ASN A 90 -28.95 -23.97 39.96
C ASN A 90 -28.55 -22.51 39.75
N SER A 91 -27.37 -22.08 40.19
CA SER A 91 -26.88 -20.73 39.89
C SER A 91 -26.31 -20.67 38.48
N TYR A 92 -27.04 -20.05 37.54
CA TYR A 92 -26.53 -19.59 36.24
C TYR A 92 -25.66 -18.32 36.36
N TRP A 93 -25.32 -17.90 37.57
CA TRP A 93 -24.63 -16.65 37.90
C TRP A 93 -23.37 -16.96 38.70
N ASN A 94 -22.26 -16.26 38.43
CA ASN A 94 -21.01 -16.36 39.20
C ASN A 94 -21.31 -16.10 40.69
N ALA A 95 -21.24 -17.13 41.55
CA ALA A 95 -21.33 -16.92 42.98
C ALA A 95 -19.95 -16.56 43.54
N SER A 96 -19.87 -15.52 44.37
CA SER A 96 -18.65 -15.14 45.09
C SER A 96 -18.83 -15.31 46.61
N ILE A 97 -17.83 -15.89 47.27
CA ILE A 97 -17.79 -16.04 48.74
C ILE A 97 -16.45 -15.50 49.23
N ALA A 98 -16.45 -14.75 50.33
CA ALA A 98 -15.24 -14.26 50.97
C ALA A 98 -15.11 -14.83 52.39
N ILE A 99 -13.93 -15.35 52.75
CA ILE A 99 -13.65 -15.91 54.08
C ILE A 99 -12.39 -15.24 54.62
N GLN A 100 -12.56 -14.49 55.71
CA GLN A 100 -11.47 -13.87 56.46
C GLN A 100 -11.19 -14.65 57.74
N VAL A 101 -9.92 -14.96 58.00
CA VAL A 101 -9.49 -15.71 59.19
C VAL A 101 -8.46 -14.92 59.98
N ASP A 102 -8.87 -14.41 61.13
CA ASP A 102 -8.01 -13.75 62.12
C ASP A 102 -7.69 -14.64 63.34
N GLY A 103 -8.57 -15.62 63.62
CA GLY A 103 -8.42 -16.65 64.66
C GLY A 103 -7.89 -17.99 64.14
N THR A 104 -8.34 -19.10 64.74
CA THR A 104 -7.90 -20.47 64.41
C THR A 104 -9.02 -21.30 63.79
N VAL A 105 -8.75 -21.99 62.69
CA VAL A 105 -9.62 -22.98 62.04
C VAL A 105 -8.89 -24.33 61.99
N GLY A 106 -9.33 -25.28 62.81
CA GLY A 106 -8.73 -26.60 62.98
C GLY A 106 -9.62 -27.72 62.43
N GLY A 107 -9.14 -28.58 61.53
CA GLY A 107 -9.96 -29.62 60.88
C GLY A 107 -10.14 -30.95 61.64
N GLY A 108 -9.52 -31.09 62.82
CA GLY A 108 -9.55 -32.37 63.55
C GLY A 108 -8.95 -33.51 62.71
N THR A 109 -9.77 -34.52 62.39
CA THR A 109 -9.41 -35.64 61.52
C THR A 109 -9.71 -35.41 60.02
N SER A 110 -10.31 -34.28 59.66
CA SER A 110 -10.72 -33.88 58.30
C SER A 110 -10.02 -32.58 57.86
N SER A 111 -10.20 -32.15 56.62
CA SER A 111 -9.65 -30.87 56.12
C SER A 111 -10.18 -29.68 56.94
N ALA A 112 -9.35 -28.67 57.26
CA ALA A 112 -9.81 -27.54 58.08
C ALA A 112 -10.90 -26.72 57.37
N ILE A 113 -10.72 -26.50 56.07
CA ILE A 113 -11.71 -25.93 55.17
C ILE A 113 -11.85 -26.83 53.95
N ALA A 114 -13.08 -27.17 53.57
CA ALA A 114 -13.39 -27.88 52.34
C ALA A 114 -14.26 -27.02 51.41
N VAL A 115 -13.91 -26.94 50.13
CA VAL A 115 -14.68 -26.23 49.10
C VAL A 115 -15.23 -27.24 48.11
N GLN A 116 -16.55 -27.41 48.12
CA GLN A 116 -17.27 -28.36 47.29
C GLN A 116 -18.12 -27.62 46.24
N SER A 117 -17.69 -27.70 44.99
CA SER A 117 -18.47 -27.17 43.85
C SER A 117 -19.58 -28.13 43.41
N TYR A 118 -20.56 -27.61 42.66
CA TYR A 118 -21.53 -28.41 41.91
C TYR A 118 -21.37 -28.11 40.41
N GLY A 119 -21.14 -29.14 39.58
CA GLY A 119 -20.82 -28.95 38.16
C GLY A 119 -22.00 -28.37 37.37
N ASN A 120 -21.84 -27.16 36.81
CA ASN A 120 -22.90 -26.46 36.08
C ASN A 120 -22.41 -25.93 34.71
N LEU A 121 -23.31 -25.88 33.72
CA LEU A 121 -23.00 -25.37 32.38
C LEU A 121 -23.17 -23.83 32.37
N GLY A 122 -22.09 -23.06 32.60
CA GLY A 122 -22.11 -21.63 32.23
C GLY A 122 -21.25 -20.62 33.01
N SER A 123 -20.70 -20.95 34.19
CA SER A 123 -19.95 -19.98 35.03
C SER A 123 -19.06 -20.67 36.06
N SER A 124 -17.91 -20.09 36.42
CA SER A 124 -17.05 -20.55 37.54
C SER A 124 -17.39 -19.80 38.82
N ASP A 125 -17.63 -20.52 39.92
CA ASP A 125 -17.77 -19.93 41.25
C ASP A 125 -16.41 -19.44 41.78
N ASN A 126 -16.42 -18.38 42.59
CA ASN A 126 -15.20 -17.77 43.13
C ASN A 126 -15.22 -17.77 44.67
N VAL A 127 -14.13 -18.23 45.29
CA VAL A 127 -13.93 -18.13 46.74
C VAL A 127 -12.65 -17.36 47.02
N ALA A 128 -12.71 -16.34 47.86
CA ALA A 128 -11.55 -15.57 48.29
C ALA A 128 -11.26 -15.84 49.77
N PHE A 129 -10.05 -16.30 50.08
CA PHE A 129 -9.55 -16.45 51.44
C PHE A 129 -8.57 -15.33 51.77
N THR A 130 -8.77 -14.68 52.92
CA THR A 130 -7.82 -13.71 53.48
C THR A 130 -7.46 -14.13 54.91
N ILE A 131 -6.22 -14.54 55.13
CA ILE A 131 -5.72 -14.97 56.43
C ILE A 131 -4.82 -13.85 56.96
N SER A 132 -5.14 -13.27 58.11
CA SER A 132 -4.30 -12.22 58.71
C SER A 132 -3.08 -12.81 59.43
N GLU A 133 -2.18 -11.94 59.90
CA GLU A 133 -0.93 -12.35 60.56
C GLU A 133 -1.12 -13.26 61.80
N THR A 134 -2.25 -13.12 62.49
CA THR A 134 -2.60 -13.97 63.64
C THR A 134 -3.38 -15.23 63.25
N GLY A 135 -3.91 -15.26 62.03
CA GLY A 135 -4.77 -16.32 61.53
C GLY A 135 -4.04 -17.66 61.37
N ARG A 136 -4.72 -18.75 61.73
CA ARG A 136 -4.19 -20.11 61.63
C ARG A 136 -5.21 -21.07 61.04
N ILE A 137 -4.84 -21.79 59.98
CA ILE A 137 -5.62 -22.86 59.37
C ILE A 137 -4.80 -24.15 59.44
N SER A 138 -5.35 -25.21 60.04
CA SER A 138 -4.61 -26.47 60.23
C SER A 138 -5.51 -27.71 60.30
N GLY A 139 -5.17 -28.77 59.57
CA GLY A 139 -5.82 -30.08 59.59
C GLY A 139 -4.97 -31.08 58.80
N PRO A 140 -5.36 -32.35 58.60
CA PRO A 140 -4.68 -33.23 57.64
C PRO A 140 -4.49 -32.56 56.27
N THR A 141 -5.49 -31.80 55.83
CA THR A 141 -5.37 -30.76 54.80
C THR A 141 -5.82 -29.40 55.36
N GLY A 142 -5.11 -28.31 55.06
CA GLY A 142 -5.52 -26.96 55.48
C GLY A 142 -6.76 -26.49 54.72
N ILE A 143 -6.61 -26.21 53.42
CA ILE A 143 -7.71 -25.89 52.51
C ILE A 143 -7.75 -26.94 51.39
N ASP A 144 -8.91 -27.58 51.23
CA ASP A 144 -9.11 -28.69 50.32
C ASP A 144 -10.19 -28.36 49.30
N LEU A 145 -9.83 -28.32 48.02
CA LEU A 145 -10.75 -28.09 46.91
C LEU A 145 -11.19 -29.43 46.35
N LEU A 146 -12.46 -29.76 46.54
CA LEU A 146 -13.03 -31.03 46.12
C LEU A 146 -13.50 -30.95 44.66
N PRO A 147 -13.45 -32.07 43.90
CA PRO A 147 -14.00 -32.13 42.56
C PRO A 147 -15.52 -31.87 42.59
N PRO A 148 -16.10 -31.19 41.58
CA PRO A 148 -17.52 -30.90 41.53
C PRO A 148 -18.38 -32.17 41.59
N THR A 149 -19.48 -32.08 42.33
CA THR A 149 -20.52 -33.11 42.33
C THR A 149 -21.60 -32.76 41.28
N GLY A 150 -22.24 -33.74 40.62
CA GLY A 150 -23.36 -33.48 39.69
C GLY A 150 -23.25 -34.13 38.29
N VAL A 151 -24.10 -33.70 37.35
CA VAL A 151 -24.30 -34.30 36.01
C VAL A 151 -23.15 -33.99 35.03
N TYR A 152 -22.44 -32.87 35.25
CA TYR A 152 -21.33 -32.41 34.38
C TYR A 152 -20.04 -32.17 35.19
N PRO A 153 -19.43 -33.21 35.79
CA PRO A 153 -18.31 -33.07 36.73
C PRO A 153 -17.03 -32.48 36.11
N TYR A 154 -16.90 -32.50 34.78
CA TYR A 154 -15.71 -32.04 34.05
C TYR A 154 -15.78 -30.59 33.56
N TYR A 155 -16.92 -29.91 33.68
CA TYR A 155 -17.10 -28.55 33.17
C TYR A 155 -17.02 -27.51 34.30
N ARG A 156 -15.91 -26.75 34.33
CA ARG A 156 -15.65 -25.52 35.11
C ARG A 156 -16.01 -25.59 36.62
N GLY A 157 -15.07 -26.03 37.46
CA GLY A 157 -15.20 -25.98 38.93
C GLY A 157 -14.84 -24.61 39.54
N THR A 158 -14.63 -24.59 40.85
CA THR A 158 -14.46 -23.36 41.65
C THR A 158 -13.04 -22.80 41.52
N ALA A 159 -12.94 -21.49 41.29
CA ALA A 159 -11.69 -20.73 41.31
C ALA A 159 -11.48 -20.12 42.72
N VAL A 160 -10.31 -20.36 43.31
CA VAL A 160 -10.01 -19.91 44.68
C VAL A 160 -8.82 -18.97 44.71
N SER A 161 -8.99 -17.77 45.27
CA SER A 161 -7.86 -16.89 45.60
C SER A 161 -7.51 -17.01 47.09
N VAL A 162 -6.22 -17.06 47.40
CA VAL A 162 -5.71 -17.12 48.79
C VAL A 162 -4.73 -15.98 48.99
N GLU A 163 -5.01 -15.12 49.97
CA GLU A 163 -4.06 -14.15 50.51
C GLU A 163 -3.72 -14.52 51.95
N ASN A 164 -2.47 -14.89 52.20
CA ASN A 164 -2.01 -15.40 53.49
C ASN A 164 -0.96 -14.48 54.14
N GLY A 165 -1.29 -13.88 55.27
CA GLY A 165 -0.34 -13.26 56.20
C GLY A 165 -0.03 -14.11 57.43
N GLY A 166 -0.80 -15.18 57.68
CA GLY A 166 -0.70 -16.06 58.85
C GLY A 166 -0.15 -17.44 58.53
N VAL A 167 -0.70 -18.50 59.13
CA VAL A 167 -0.21 -19.89 58.94
C VAL A 167 -1.29 -20.77 58.32
N ILE A 168 -0.97 -21.42 57.19
CA ILE A 168 -1.76 -22.52 56.61
C ILE A 168 -0.89 -23.77 56.59
N SER A 169 -1.29 -24.80 57.33
CA SER A 169 -0.42 -25.96 57.61
C SER A 169 -1.19 -27.28 57.61
N SER A 170 -0.45 -28.40 57.52
CA SER A 170 -0.99 -29.73 57.78
C SER A 170 -0.59 -30.25 59.17
N THR A 171 -1.49 -30.94 59.87
CA THR A 171 -1.24 -31.55 61.18
C THR A 171 -0.53 -32.92 61.09
N ALA A 172 -0.49 -33.54 59.91
CA ALA A 172 0.01 -34.91 59.71
C ALA A 172 1.11 -35.02 58.63
N GLY A 173 1.76 -33.91 58.27
CA GLY A 173 2.74 -33.88 57.17
C GLY A 173 2.11 -34.05 55.79
N GLY A 174 0.82 -33.78 55.66
CA GLY A 174 0.07 -33.71 54.40
C GLY A 174 0.10 -32.32 53.78
N LEU A 175 -0.92 -32.01 52.98
CA LEU A 175 -0.98 -30.79 52.17
C LEU A 175 -1.57 -29.61 52.95
N ALA A 176 -0.94 -28.44 52.91
CA ALA A 176 -1.56 -27.22 53.44
C ALA A 176 -2.67 -26.74 52.50
N LEU A 177 -2.43 -26.82 51.19
CA LEU A 177 -3.40 -26.46 50.14
C LEU A 177 -3.49 -27.60 49.13
N HIS A 178 -4.71 -28.08 48.88
CA HIS A 178 -4.97 -29.15 47.93
C HIS A 178 -6.03 -28.72 46.92
N GLY A 179 -5.71 -28.80 45.63
CA GLY A 179 -6.64 -28.63 44.51
C GLY A 179 -7.28 -29.95 44.10
N ALA A 180 -8.34 -29.92 43.31
CA ALA A 180 -8.97 -31.17 42.84
C ALA A 180 -8.05 -31.91 41.85
N ASP A 181 -7.94 -33.23 41.99
CA ASP A 181 -7.04 -34.07 41.17
C ASP A 181 -7.34 -34.04 39.66
N ASP A 182 -8.60 -33.83 39.27
CA ASP A 182 -9.01 -33.69 37.87
C ASP A 182 -8.77 -32.27 37.33
N GLY A 183 -8.42 -31.34 38.23
CA GLY A 183 -8.17 -29.93 38.00
C GLY A 183 -9.40 -29.09 37.68
N SER A 184 -10.58 -29.61 38.04
CA SER A 184 -11.86 -28.92 37.90
C SER A 184 -11.97 -27.70 38.84
N SER A 185 -11.60 -27.86 40.11
CA SER A 185 -11.46 -26.79 41.11
C SER A 185 -9.98 -26.46 41.32
N TYR A 186 -9.62 -25.17 41.30
CA TYR A 186 -8.23 -24.72 41.25
C TYR A 186 -8.02 -23.41 42.00
N PHE A 187 -6.76 -23.13 42.35
CA PHE A 187 -6.38 -21.83 42.90
C PHE A 187 -6.13 -20.85 41.75
N SER A 188 -6.91 -19.78 41.64
CA SER A 188 -6.68 -18.73 40.64
C SER A 188 -5.45 -17.89 41.01
N SER A 189 -5.28 -17.58 42.29
CA SER A 189 -4.08 -16.92 42.82
C SER A 189 -3.77 -17.35 44.26
N ILE A 190 -2.49 -17.40 44.59
CA ILE A 190 -1.97 -17.55 45.95
C ILE A 190 -0.97 -16.42 46.17
N LEU A 191 -1.25 -15.54 47.12
CA LEU A 191 -0.35 -14.51 47.61
C LEU A 191 0.03 -14.83 49.05
N ASN A 192 1.24 -15.31 49.28
CA ASN A 192 1.81 -15.47 50.61
C ASN A 192 2.59 -14.20 50.96
N ARG A 193 2.09 -13.40 51.90
CA ARG A 193 2.75 -12.17 52.38
C ARG A 193 4.02 -12.52 53.16
N SER A 194 4.86 -11.51 53.42
CA SER A 194 6.16 -11.69 54.10
C SER A 194 6.12 -12.34 55.48
N THR A 195 5.01 -12.20 56.21
CA THR A 195 4.76 -12.87 57.50
C THR A 195 4.14 -14.25 57.36
N GLY A 196 3.64 -14.57 56.18
CA GLY A 196 2.86 -15.77 55.90
C GLY A 196 3.70 -17.03 55.80
N THR A 197 3.17 -18.13 56.34
CA THR A 197 3.72 -19.48 56.19
C THR A 197 2.67 -20.41 55.58
N ILE A 198 3.01 -21.08 54.49
CA ILE A 198 2.18 -22.12 53.86
C ILE A 198 2.99 -23.43 53.84
N GLY A 199 2.37 -24.55 54.22
CA GLY A 199 2.96 -25.88 54.02
C GLY A 199 2.93 -26.34 52.55
N ALA A 200 3.04 -27.65 52.30
CA ALA A 200 3.00 -28.22 50.96
C ALA A 200 1.72 -27.84 50.17
N ILE A 201 1.89 -27.42 48.92
CA ILE A 201 0.81 -27.06 47.99
C ILE A 201 0.76 -28.11 46.88
N GLN A 202 -0.41 -28.69 46.64
CA GLN A 202 -0.63 -29.57 45.49
C GLN A 202 -1.89 -29.17 44.74
N GLY A 203 -1.80 -29.03 43.42
CA GLY A 203 -2.94 -28.74 42.55
C GLY A 203 -2.65 -27.67 41.50
N ARG A 204 -3.69 -27.24 40.78
CA ARG A 204 -3.56 -26.18 39.78
C ARG A 204 -3.59 -24.80 40.44
N VAL A 205 -2.60 -23.97 40.11
CA VAL A 205 -2.46 -22.59 40.59
C VAL A 205 -2.26 -21.67 39.38
N GLY A 206 -3.04 -20.61 39.21
CA GLY A 206 -2.82 -19.64 38.12
C GLY A 206 -1.61 -18.75 38.36
N THR A 207 -1.59 -18.08 39.52
CA THR A 207 -0.48 -17.21 39.94
C THR A 207 -0.08 -17.51 41.38
N LEU A 208 1.21 -17.72 41.63
CA LEU A 208 1.78 -17.92 42.95
C LEU A 208 2.79 -16.80 43.23
N ILE A 209 2.48 -15.91 44.16
CA ILE A 209 3.40 -14.88 44.65
C ILE A 209 3.77 -15.23 46.09
N ASN A 210 5.04 -15.48 46.34
CA ASN A 210 5.56 -15.77 47.67
C ASN A 210 6.50 -14.66 48.15
N GLU A 211 6.13 -13.97 49.22
CA GLU A 211 6.99 -13.04 49.95
C GLU A 211 7.43 -13.61 51.31
N GLY A 212 6.76 -14.66 51.79
CA GLY A 212 7.00 -15.34 53.08
C GLY A 212 7.66 -16.71 52.94
N LEU A 213 7.25 -17.67 53.75
CA LEU A 213 7.74 -19.06 53.72
C LEU A 213 6.71 -20.01 53.10
N ILE A 214 7.13 -20.78 52.10
CA ILE A 214 6.43 -22.00 51.66
C ILE A 214 7.34 -23.19 51.95
N ASP A 215 6.89 -24.10 52.82
CA ASP A 215 7.68 -25.23 53.29
C ASP A 215 6.96 -26.56 53.03
N GLY A 216 7.42 -27.27 52.01
CA GLY A 216 6.91 -28.60 51.66
C GLY A 216 7.29 -29.69 52.66
N ALA A 217 8.25 -29.43 53.55
CA ALA A 217 8.89 -30.45 54.38
C ALA A 217 9.32 -31.66 53.51
N ALA A 218 8.81 -32.87 53.81
CA ALA A 218 9.16 -34.07 53.05
C ALA A 218 8.48 -34.14 51.66
N LEU A 219 7.44 -33.33 51.42
CA LEU A 219 6.73 -33.21 50.14
C LEU A 219 7.28 -32.03 49.32
N SER A 220 6.81 -31.89 48.08
CA SER A 220 7.04 -30.66 47.31
C SER A 220 6.43 -29.46 48.01
N ALA A 221 7.15 -28.33 48.00
CA ALA A 221 6.59 -27.05 48.43
C ALA A 221 5.44 -26.65 47.50
N PHE A 222 5.60 -26.91 46.20
CA PHE A 222 4.53 -26.85 45.23
C PHE A 222 4.65 -27.97 44.18
N ALA A 223 3.58 -28.76 44.03
CA ALA A 223 3.44 -29.78 43.00
C ALA A 223 2.20 -29.55 42.13
N LYS A 224 2.40 -29.50 40.82
CA LYS A 224 1.34 -29.49 39.81
C LYS A 224 1.04 -30.94 39.38
N GLU A 225 0.06 -31.57 40.03
CA GLU A 225 -0.44 -32.94 39.75
C GLU A 225 -1.71 -32.92 38.86
N PRO A 226 -2.05 -34.01 38.13
CA PRO A 226 -2.16 -34.00 36.67
C PRO A 226 -3.37 -33.25 36.12
N ALA A 227 -3.11 -32.43 35.10
CA ALA A 227 -4.17 -31.88 34.28
C ALA A 227 -4.69 -32.92 33.27
N SER A 228 -5.98 -33.26 33.35
CA SER A 228 -6.73 -33.68 32.16
C SER A 228 -6.50 -32.68 31.01
N GLN A 229 -6.52 -33.14 29.75
CA GLN A 229 -6.12 -32.43 28.52
C GLN A 229 -6.84 -31.08 28.24
N TYR A 230 -7.75 -30.63 29.10
CA TYR A 230 -8.71 -29.57 28.85
C TYR A 230 -8.32 -28.17 29.39
N TYR A 231 -7.13 -27.99 29.98
CA TYR A 231 -6.69 -26.67 30.45
C TYR A 231 -5.21 -26.40 30.13
N THR A 232 -4.97 -25.28 29.46
CA THR A 232 -3.68 -24.82 28.92
C THR A 232 -3.15 -23.54 29.59
N GLY A 233 -3.60 -23.23 30.82
CA GLY A 233 -3.17 -22.03 31.53
C GLY A 233 -1.75 -22.15 32.09
N LEU A 234 -0.87 -21.22 31.69
CA LEU A 234 0.49 -21.06 32.21
C LEU A 234 0.44 -20.73 33.72
N VAL A 235 1.27 -21.39 34.55
CA VAL A 235 1.49 -20.95 35.92
C VAL A 235 2.56 -19.85 35.92
N SER A 236 2.29 -18.74 36.61
CA SER A 236 3.30 -17.72 36.91
C SER A 236 3.68 -17.78 38.39
N ILE A 237 4.92 -18.12 38.69
CA ILE A 237 5.48 -18.15 40.03
C ILE A 237 6.42 -16.95 40.20
N THR A 238 6.16 -16.10 41.20
CA THR A 238 7.08 -15.05 41.65
C THR A 238 7.49 -15.32 43.08
N ASN A 239 8.77 -15.57 43.32
CA ASN A 239 9.30 -15.80 44.66
C ASN A 239 10.20 -14.64 45.11
N ARG A 240 9.85 -13.99 46.21
CA ARG A 240 10.63 -12.97 46.95
C ARG A 240 10.99 -13.42 48.37
N GLY A 241 10.37 -14.51 48.83
CA GLY A 241 10.60 -15.10 50.14
C GLY A 241 11.41 -16.39 50.02
N VAL A 242 11.03 -17.41 50.79
CA VAL A 242 11.67 -18.74 50.79
C VAL A 242 10.66 -19.81 50.38
N ILE A 243 11.02 -20.63 49.39
CA ILE A 243 10.32 -21.85 49.02
C ILE A 243 11.28 -23.02 49.28
N ARG A 244 10.91 -23.99 50.12
CA ARG A 244 11.81 -25.09 50.45
C ARG A 244 11.13 -26.44 50.63
N ALA A 245 11.89 -27.50 50.40
CA ALA A 245 11.56 -28.87 50.79
C ALA A 245 12.82 -29.60 51.27
N ASN A 246 12.68 -30.56 52.19
CA ASN A 246 13.77 -31.34 52.77
C ASN A 246 13.64 -32.86 52.56
N GLY A 247 12.66 -33.29 51.75
CA GLY A 247 12.46 -34.69 51.37
C GLY A 247 13.13 -35.11 50.06
N SER A 248 12.70 -36.25 49.53
CA SER A 248 13.12 -36.73 48.20
C SER A 248 12.26 -36.19 47.06
N ALA A 249 11.18 -35.46 47.36
CA ALA A 249 10.35 -34.79 46.38
C ALA A 249 11.03 -33.50 45.90
N ASP A 250 10.82 -33.13 44.64
CA ASP A 250 11.32 -31.86 44.09
C ASP A 250 10.59 -30.68 44.77
N THR A 251 11.29 -29.61 45.12
CA THR A 251 10.72 -28.44 45.81
C THR A 251 9.61 -27.80 44.97
N LEU A 252 9.87 -27.56 43.69
CA LEU A 252 8.89 -27.18 42.68
C LEU A 252 8.78 -28.27 41.61
N LEU A 253 7.61 -28.89 41.46
CA LEU A 253 7.33 -29.93 40.46
C LEU A 253 6.28 -29.43 39.44
N LEU A 254 6.72 -29.10 38.23
CA LEU A 254 5.97 -28.32 37.22
C LEU A 254 5.85 -29.06 35.88
N ARG A 255 4.73 -29.73 35.62
CA ARG A 255 4.62 -30.66 34.47
C ARG A 255 4.27 -30.05 33.10
N GLN A 256 4.25 -28.72 32.94
CA GLN A 256 3.91 -28.03 31.67
C GLN A 256 4.74 -26.75 31.48
N ASN A 257 4.44 -25.98 30.43
CA ASN A 257 4.92 -24.62 30.16
C ASN A 257 4.62 -23.67 31.34
N ASP A 258 5.62 -23.39 32.18
CA ASP A 258 5.46 -22.55 33.38
C ASP A 258 6.57 -21.49 33.49
N ASN A 259 6.22 -20.30 34.01
CA ASN A 259 7.11 -19.16 34.14
C ASN A 259 7.49 -18.93 35.61
N ILE A 260 8.78 -18.78 35.90
CA ILE A 260 9.31 -18.58 37.25
C ILE A 260 10.15 -17.31 37.27
N THR A 261 9.84 -16.39 38.17
CA THR A 261 10.69 -15.25 38.53
C THR A 261 11.12 -15.39 39.97
N ASN A 262 12.42 -15.53 40.22
CA ASN A 262 12.99 -15.72 41.54
C ASN A 262 13.86 -14.51 41.94
N GLU A 263 13.43 -13.81 42.99
CA GLU A 263 14.14 -12.73 43.70
C GLU A 263 14.55 -13.17 45.12
N GLY A 264 14.04 -14.31 45.61
CA GLY A 264 14.34 -14.91 46.92
C GLY A 264 14.99 -16.29 46.82
N ASP A 265 14.69 -17.18 47.75
CA ASP A 265 15.33 -18.49 47.84
C ASP A 265 14.40 -19.64 47.44
N ILE A 266 14.89 -20.55 46.59
CA ILE A 266 14.28 -21.85 46.29
C ILE A 266 15.27 -22.94 46.66
N PHE A 267 14.99 -23.67 47.75
CA PHE A 267 15.89 -24.69 48.32
C PHE A 267 15.32 -26.10 48.22
N ALA A 268 16.13 -27.04 47.74
CA ALA A 268 15.96 -28.46 47.99
C ALA A 268 17.04 -28.93 48.97
N GLU A 269 16.68 -28.98 50.26
CA GLU A 269 17.58 -29.41 51.35
C GLU A 269 17.73 -30.95 51.42
N GLY A 270 16.79 -31.68 50.81
CA GLY A 270 16.84 -33.14 50.66
C GLY A 270 17.41 -33.59 49.30
N THR A 271 17.14 -34.83 48.88
CA THR A 271 17.66 -35.39 47.62
C THR A 271 16.82 -35.04 46.38
N GLY A 272 15.71 -34.33 46.57
CA GLY A 272 14.93 -33.79 45.45
C GLY A 272 15.64 -32.65 44.73
N ARG A 273 15.08 -32.23 43.59
CA ARG A 273 15.55 -31.08 42.83
C ARG A 273 14.92 -29.79 43.34
N ALA A 274 15.58 -28.65 43.15
CA ALA A 274 14.96 -27.36 43.48
C ALA A 274 13.78 -27.08 42.55
N ILE A 275 13.95 -27.34 41.25
CA ILE A 275 12.92 -27.16 40.23
C ILE A 275 12.97 -28.32 39.24
N SER A 276 11.82 -28.94 38.95
CA SER A 276 11.68 -29.91 37.88
C SER A 276 10.47 -29.66 37.00
N GLY A 277 10.56 -30.01 35.71
CA GLY A 277 9.41 -29.85 34.82
C GLY A 277 9.55 -30.35 33.38
N ALA A 278 8.59 -29.97 32.52
CA ALA A 278 8.64 -30.31 31.09
C ALA A 278 9.30 -29.20 30.27
N SER A 279 8.69 -28.01 30.24
CA SER A 279 9.19 -26.81 29.55
C SER A 279 9.10 -25.61 30.46
N LEU A 280 10.22 -24.94 30.77
CA LEU A 280 10.26 -23.87 31.78
C LEU A 280 10.93 -22.59 31.26
N TRP A 281 10.38 -21.43 31.65
CA TRP A 281 11.05 -20.13 31.55
C TRP A 281 11.40 -19.62 32.94
N ILE A 282 12.69 -19.49 33.22
CA ILE A 282 13.21 -19.16 34.55
C ILE A 282 14.00 -17.87 34.47
N THR A 283 13.60 -16.87 35.25
CA THR A 283 14.37 -15.66 35.50
C THR A 283 14.80 -15.62 36.95
N ASN A 284 16.08 -15.87 37.20
CA ASN A 284 16.69 -15.77 38.53
C ASN A 284 17.40 -14.40 38.64
N GLN A 285 16.78 -13.47 39.37
CA GLN A 285 17.27 -12.10 39.54
C GLN A 285 18.52 -12.05 40.42
N ASP A 286 19.16 -10.88 40.52
CA ASP A 286 20.44 -10.68 41.22
C ASP A 286 20.46 -11.19 42.68
N THR A 287 19.32 -11.11 43.37
CA THR A 287 19.16 -11.60 44.76
C THR A 287 18.62 -13.01 44.85
N GLY A 288 18.23 -13.61 43.72
CA GLY A 288 17.62 -14.93 43.66
C GLY A 288 18.63 -16.05 43.85
N SER A 289 18.27 -17.05 44.65
CA SER A 289 19.02 -18.28 44.86
C SER A 289 18.17 -19.51 44.54
N ILE A 290 18.68 -20.40 43.67
CA ILE A 290 18.09 -21.71 43.37
C ILE A 290 19.14 -22.76 43.71
N VAL A 291 18.94 -23.49 44.80
CA VAL A 291 19.97 -24.39 45.33
C VAL A 291 19.40 -25.76 45.70
N ALA A 292 20.11 -26.81 45.31
CA ALA A 292 19.78 -28.19 45.65
C ALA A 292 21.04 -28.96 46.08
N THR A 293 20.86 -30.01 46.90
CA THR A 293 21.98 -30.87 47.32
C THR A 293 22.49 -31.81 46.22
N GLN A 294 21.76 -31.96 45.10
CA GLN A 294 22.19 -32.73 43.93
C GLN A 294 21.97 -31.91 42.65
N THR A 295 20.77 -31.98 42.07
CA THR A 295 20.41 -31.25 40.83
C THR A 295 19.53 -30.04 41.13
N ALA A 296 19.92 -28.83 40.72
CA ALA A 296 19.09 -27.64 40.97
C ALA A 296 17.88 -27.59 40.01
N ILE A 297 18.11 -27.58 38.71
CA ILE A 297 17.06 -27.50 37.67
C ILE A 297 17.11 -28.73 36.78
N SER A 298 15.98 -29.38 36.54
CA SER A 298 15.88 -30.49 35.58
C SER A 298 14.60 -30.44 34.75
N VAL A 299 14.72 -30.47 33.43
CA VAL A 299 13.56 -30.48 32.53
C VAL A 299 13.62 -31.61 31.51
N THR A 300 12.45 -32.09 31.07
CA THR A 300 12.36 -33.20 30.10
C THR A 300 12.16 -32.75 28.65
N GLN A 301 11.93 -31.46 28.36
CA GLN A 301 11.72 -30.94 27.00
C GLN A 301 12.54 -29.70 26.69
N SER A 302 12.31 -28.57 27.37
CA SER A 302 13.07 -27.34 27.09
C SER A 302 13.19 -26.44 28.30
N VAL A 303 14.29 -25.70 28.41
CA VAL A 303 14.42 -24.65 29.43
C VAL A 303 15.05 -23.40 28.85
N GLU A 304 14.47 -22.26 29.20
CA GLU A 304 15.07 -20.95 29.03
C GLU A 304 15.42 -20.38 30.41
N VAL A 305 16.70 -20.10 30.64
CA VAL A 305 17.21 -19.59 31.92
C VAL A 305 17.91 -18.25 31.71
N HIS A 306 17.42 -17.23 32.38
CA HIS A 306 18.08 -15.94 32.57
C HIS A 306 18.56 -15.86 34.01
N ASN A 307 19.87 -16.01 34.23
CA ASN A 307 20.45 -16.04 35.58
C ASN A 307 21.33 -14.81 35.84
N ASN A 308 20.94 -13.96 36.78
CA ASN A 308 21.79 -12.93 37.37
C ASN A 308 22.17 -13.24 38.83
N GLY A 309 21.45 -14.15 39.48
CA GLY A 309 21.70 -14.59 40.86
C GLY A 309 22.58 -15.84 40.95
N VAL A 310 22.23 -16.73 41.88
CA VAL A 310 22.95 -18.00 42.11
C VAL A 310 22.08 -19.21 41.75
N ILE A 311 22.62 -20.12 40.93
CA ILE A 311 22.09 -21.46 40.71
C ILE A 311 23.15 -22.46 41.16
N SER A 312 22.85 -23.33 42.12
CA SER A 312 23.84 -24.28 42.66
C SER A 312 23.26 -25.69 42.84
N GLY A 313 23.84 -26.65 42.14
CA GLY A 313 23.65 -28.08 42.37
C GLY A 313 24.99 -28.73 42.66
N ALA A 314 25.07 -29.60 43.67
CA ALA A 314 26.34 -30.25 44.03
C ALA A 314 26.88 -31.16 42.90
N GLU A 315 26.01 -31.72 42.07
CA GLU A 315 26.37 -32.47 40.87
C GLU A 315 26.04 -31.66 39.61
N ASP A 316 24.76 -31.39 39.38
CA ASP A 316 24.28 -30.70 38.17
C ASP A 316 23.50 -29.44 38.53
N ALA A 317 23.90 -28.29 37.99
CA ALA A 317 23.12 -27.07 38.14
C ALA A 317 21.87 -27.10 37.26
N ILE A 318 22.02 -27.50 36.00
CA ILE A 318 20.95 -27.48 35.00
C ILE A 318 21.03 -28.75 34.15
N VAL A 319 19.92 -29.46 34.03
CA VAL A 319 19.76 -30.61 33.14
C VAL A 319 18.55 -30.38 32.24
N SER A 320 18.71 -30.49 30.92
CA SER A 320 17.62 -30.49 29.95
C SER A 320 17.73 -31.71 29.05
N ASP A 321 16.67 -32.53 28.94
CA ASP A 321 16.63 -33.64 27.98
C ASP A 321 16.37 -33.18 26.53
N GLY A 322 16.01 -31.90 26.33
CA GLY A 322 15.89 -31.29 25.01
C GLY A 322 16.64 -29.96 24.93
N SER A 323 16.01 -28.87 24.48
CA SER A 323 16.75 -27.62 24.22
C SER A 323 17.08 -26.86 25.50
N LEU A 324 18.26 -26.25 25.55
CA LEU A 324 18.72 -25.40 26.64
C LEU A 324 19.05 -24.02 26.09
N ASN A 325 18.34 -22.98 26.51
CA ASN A 325 18.67 -21.58 26.22
C ASN A 325 19.10 -20.88 27.52
N LEU A 326 20.38 -20.59 27.67
CA LEU A 326 20.96 -20.03 28.89
C LEU A 326 21.60 -18.68 28.60
N THR A 327 21.13 -17.65 29.31
CA THR A 327 21.83 -16.39 29.48
C THR A 327 22.27 -16.24 30.94
N ASN A 328 23.58 -16.31 31.19
CA ASN A 328 24.15 -16.22 32.53
C ASN A 328 24.98 -14.93 32.69
N ARG A 329 24.60 -14.12 33.69
CA ARG A 329 25.33 -12.97 34.22
C ARG A 329 25.65 -13.14 35.71
N GLY A 330 25.10 -14.17 36.35
CA GLY A 330 25.33 -14.52 37.75
C GLY A 330 26.34 -15.65 37.92
N SER A 331 26.16 -16.46 38.97
CA SER A 331 27.01 -17.62 39.26
C SER A 331 26.22 -18.92 39.15
N ILE A 332 26.78 -19.88 38.42
CA ILE A 332 26.29 -21.26 38.33
C ILE A 332 27.35 -22.18 38.93
N GLN A 333 26.96 -23.05 39.85
CA GLN A 333 27.82 -24.06 40.46
C GLN A 333 27.24 -25.46 40.22
N GLY A 334 28.04 -26.37 39.66
CA GLY A 334 27.60 -27.68 39.19
C GLY A 334 27.57 -27.76 37.66
N ASN A 335 27.42 -28.97 37.12
CA ASN A 335 27.45 -29.18 35.67
C ASN A 335 26.19 -28.66 34.98
N ILE A 336 26.33 -28.31 33.71
CA ILE A 336 25.23 -28.04 32.78
C ILE A 336 25.17 -29.19 31.80
N ARG A 337 24.02 -29.84 31.69
CA ARG A 337 23.80 -30.95 30.75
C ARG A 337 22.63 -30.65 29.80
N GLY A 338 22.90 -30.68 28.50
CA GLY A 338 21.90 -30.56 27.43
C GLY A 338 21.57 -31.92 26.79
N GLY A 339 20.42 -31.98 26.13
CA GLY A 339 19.97 -33.17 25.39
C GLY A 339 20.36 -33.09 23.91
N ASP A 340 19.70 -33.91 23.07
CA ASP A 340 20.01 -34.01 21.64
C ASP A 340 19.44 -32.85 20.78
N ALA A 341 18.82 -31.85 21.42
CA ALA A 341 18.30 -30.67 20.72
C ALA A 341 19.27 -29.49 20.84
N ALA A 342 19.23 -28.58 19.87
CA ALA A 342 20.08 -27.40 19.85
C ALA A 342 19.94 -26.55 21.12
N SER A 343 21.09 -26.16 21.65
CA SER A 343 21.27 -25.34 22.84
C SER A 343 21.92 -24.01 22.49
N PHE A 344 21.63 -22.99 23.28
CA PHE A 344 22.20 -21.65 23.17
C PHE A 344 22.74 -21.24 24.54
N ILE A 345 24.01 -20.86 24.61
CA ILE A 345 24.68 -20.48 25.86
C ILE A 345 25.39 -19.15 25.67
N ASP A 346 24.92 -18.13 26.37
CA ASP A 346 25.59 -16.85 26.57
C ASP A 346 26.02 -16.71 28.04
N ASN A 347 27.32 -16.86 28.30
CA ASN A 347 27.91 -16.74 29.63
C ASN A 347 28.73 -15.44 29.82
N ILE A 348 28.55 -14.44 28.96
CA ILE A 348 29.31 -13.19 29.05
C ILE A 348 28.95 -12.46 30.35
N GLY A 349 29.93 -12.23 31.22
CA GLY A 349 29.74 -11.54 32.49
C GLY A 349 29.27 -12.43 33.65
N GLY A 350 28.99 -13.73 33.39
CA GLY A 350 28.71 -14.73 34.43
C GLY A 350 29.89 -15.65 34.73
N THR A 351 29.72 -16.56 35.68
CA THR A 351 30.65 -17.67 35.96
C THR A 351 29.92 -19.01 36.01
N ILE A 352 30.59 -20.05 35.52
CA ILE A 352 30.14 -21.45 35.61
C ILE A 352 31.26 -22.26 36.26
N ASP A 353 31.01 -22.76 37.47
CA ASP A 353 31.89 -23.66 38.19
C ASP A 353 31.43 -25.11 38.05
N GLY A 354 31.77 -25.73 36.91
CA GLY A 354 31.33 -27.08 36.51
C GLY A 354 31.55 -27.35 35.01
N ASP A 355 31.27 -28.58 34.58
CA ASP A 355 31.35 -28.97 33.16
C ASP A 355 30.11 -28.51 32.39
N ILE A 356 30.25 -28.22 31.10
CA ILE A 356 29.15 -28.07 30.13
C ILE A 356 29.21 -29.28 29.19
N LEU A 357 28.15 -30.10 29.20
CA LEU A 357 28.07 -31.34 28.42
C LEU A 357 26.77 -31.35 27.60
N LEU A 358 26.84 -31.15 26.29
CA LEU A 358 25.69 -31.09 25.39
C LEU A 358 25.58 -32.37 24.52
N GLY A 359 24.43 -32.54 23.85
CA GLY A 359 24.09 -33.74 23.09
C GLY A 359 24.41 -33.65 21.60
N ALA A 360 23.61 -34.28 20.75
CA ALA A 360 23.82 -34.30 19.29
C ALA A 360 23.25 -33.07 18.53
N GLY A 361 22.91 -31.98 19.24
CA GLY A 361 22.30 -30.77 18.69
C GLY A 361 23.28 -29.90 17.91
N ASN A 362 22.80 -28.87 17.20
CA ASN A 362 23.70 -27.83 16.68
C ASN A 362 23.72 -26.68 17.68
N ASP A 363 24.71 -26.68 18.56
CA ASP A 363 24.75 -25.80 19.71
C ASP A 363 25.45 -24.47 19.41
N VAL A 364 25.07 -23.42 20.14
CA VAL A 364 25.59 -22.07 19.95
C VAL A 364 26.15 -21.54 21.26
N PHE A 365 27.40 -21.11 21.23
CA PHE A 365 28.06 -20.42 22.33
C PHE A 365 28.36 -18.98 21.95
N ILE A 366 28.06 -18.02 22.82
CA ILE A 366 28.49 -16.63 22.65
C ILE A 366 29.82 -16.41 23.38
N GLY A 367 30.86 -16.11 22.62
CA GLY A 367 32.20 -15.81 23.11
C GLY A 367 32.41 -14.31 23.40
N ASP A 368 33.24 -14.01 24.40
CA ASP A 368 33.64 -12.65 24.73
C ASP A 368 34.72 -12.15 23.76
N VAL A 369 34.44 -11.05 23.06
CA VAL A 369 35.38 -10.42 22.11
C VAL A 369 36.64 -9.89 22.78
N ASP A 370 36.60 -9.56 24.08
CA ASP A 370 37.78 -9.08 24.80
C ASP A 370 38.66 -10.26 25.31
N ARG A 371 38.25 -11.53 25.08
CA ARG A 371 38.95 -12.77 25.51
C ARG A 371 38.88 -13.90 24.47
N MET A 372 39.16 -13.60 23.21
CA MET A 372 39.06 -14.58 22.11
C MET A 372 40.04 -15.77 22.21
N ASP A 373 41.13 -15.63 22.96
CA ASP A 373 42.07 -16.72 23.25
C ASP A 373 41.56 -17.70 24.31
N GLN A 374 40.50 -17.32 25.05
CA GLN A 374 39.87 -18.10 26.09
C GLN A 374 38.34 -17.95 26.02
N PRO A 375 37.68 -18.45 24.94
CA PRO A 375 36.23 -18.29 24.74
C PRO A 375 35.37 -18.82 25.89
N PHE A 376 35.90 -19.80 26.62
CA PHE A 376 35.26 -20.42 27.78
C PHE A 376 35.96 -20.07 29.10
N GLY A 377 36.75 -18.99 29.16
CA GLY A 377 37.57 -18.65 30.33
C GLY A 377 36.79 -18.32 31.61
N THR A 378 35.46 -18.19 31.53
CA THR A 378 34.54 -18.06 32.67
C THR A 378 33.91 -19.39 33.12
N VAL A 379 34.29 -20.50 32.46
CA VAL A 379 33.90 -21.88 32.79
C VAL A 379 35.14 -22.59 33.39
N THR A 380 35.02 -23.14 34.59
CA THR A 380 36.16 -23.83 35.24
C THR A 380 36.30 -25.29 34.83
N GLY A 381 35.20 -25.92 34.38
CA GLY A 381 35.16 -27.31 33.91
C GLY A 381 35.39 -27.47 32.41
N ARG A 382 35.19 -28.71 31.92
CA ARG A 382 35.25 -29.05 30.51
C ARG A 382 34.02 -28.50 29.78
N VAL A 383 34.24 -27.97 28.57
CA VAL A 383 33.16 -27.71 27.61
C VAL A 383 33.19 -28.81 26.55
N ASP A 384 32.07 -29.50 26.42
CA ASP A 384 31.79 -30.53 25.42
C ASP A 384 30.45 -30.18 24.77
N ALA A 385 30.50 -29.66 23.56
CA ALA A 385 29.31 -29.35 22.75
C ALA A 385 28.67 -30.63 22.18
N GLY A 386 29.29 -31.81 22.37
CA GLY A 386 28.73 -33.08 21.95
C GLY A 386 28.99 -33.35 20.47
N GLY A 387 27.95 -33.68 19.72
CA GLY A 387 28.05 -33.90 18.28
C GLY A 387 27.08 -32.99 17.55
N GLY A 388 27.31 -32.73 16.26
CA GLY A 388 26.50 -31.75 15.53
C GLY A 388 27.42 -30.83 14.75
N ASN A 389 26.91 -29.65 14.38
CA ASN A 389 27.72 -28.55 13.89
C ASN A 389 27.58 -27.38 14.85
N ASP A 390 28.47 -27.35 15.82
CA ASP A 390 28.45 -26.40 16.93
C ASP A 390 29.16 -25.11 16.56
N MET A 391 28.62 -24.00 17.02
CA MET A 391 29.00 -22.66 16.61
C MET A 391 29.44 -21.81 17.79
N LEU A 392 30.64 -21.25 17.71
CA LEU A 392 31.10 -20.20 18.60
C LEU A 392 30.92 -18.84 17.91
N VAL A 393 30.16 -17.94 18.51
CA VAL A 393 29.78 -16.64 17.95
C VAL A 393 30.46 -15.52 18.71
N TYR A 394 31.12 -14.61 17.99
CA TYR A 394 31.67 -13.37 18.55
C TYR A 394 30.91 -12.17 18.01
N ASN A 395 30.30 -11.38 18.91
CA ASN A 395 29.54 -10.18 18.56
C ASN A 395 30.41 -8.93 18.71
N PHE A 396 30.85 -8.37 17.58
CA PHE A 396 31.54 -7.09 17.50
C PHE A 396 30.51 -5.97 17.47
N LEU A 397 30.42 -5.23 18.58
CA LEU A 397 29.45 -4.15 18.79
C LEU A 397 30.11 -2.76 18.81
N LYS A 398 31.40 -2.71 18.44
CA LYS A 398 32.27 -1.53 18.37
C LYS A 398 33.31 -1.80 17.28
N ASP A 399 33.82 -0.75 16.65
CA ASP A 399 34.85 -0.87 15.62
C ASP A 399 36.05 -1.66 16.15
N SER A 400 36.47 -2.67 15.41
CA SER A 400 37.45 -3.64 15.85
C SER A 400 38.34 -4.08 14.70
N VAL A 401 39.59 -4.44 15.01
CA VAL A 401 40.57 -4.94 14.04
C VAL A 401 41.10 -6.28 14.51
N LEU A 402 41.14 -7.26 13.61
CA LEU A 402 41.80 -8.55 13.83
C LEU A 402 42.98 -8.71 12.88
N ASP A 403 44.16 -8.99 13.45
CA ASP A 403 45.38 -9.26 12.68
C ASP A 403 45.63 -10.75 12.45
N SER A 404 44.85 -11.63 13.11
CA SER A 404 44.98 -13.08 13.01
C SER A 404 43.62 -13.76 13.18
N PRO A 405 43.43 -14.98 12.65
CA PRO A 405 42.21 -15.76 12.88
C PRO A 405 41.98 -16.06 14.36
N VAL A 406 40.72 -16.26 14.72
CA VAL A 406 40.33 -16.72 16.05
C VAL A 406 40.58 -18.23 16.14
N SER A 407 41.25 -18.68 17.20
CA SER A 407 41.45 -20.10 17.45
C SER A 407 40.12 -20.80 17.72
N LYS A 408 39.82 -21.85 16.96
CA LYS A 408 38.64 -22.68 17.13
C LYS A 408 38.92 -23.76 18.20
N PRO A 409 38.15 -23.84 19.29
CA PRO A 409 38.27 -24.93 20.26
C PRO A 409 37.94 -26.29 19.62
N ASP A 410 38.54 -27.38 20.11
CA ASP A 410 38.38 -28.74 19.55
C ASP A 410 36.91 -29.21 19.52
N THR A 411 36.09 -28.74 20.46
CA THR A 411 34.67 -29.09 20.57
C THR A 411 33.74 -28.25 19.68
N ILE A 412 34.27 -27.31 18.89
CA ILE A 412 33.48 -26.40 18.06
C ILE A 412 33.81 -26.66 16.60
N GLU A 413 32.80 -26.84 15.76
CA GLU A 413 32.97 -27.03 14.30
C GLU A 413 33.14 -25.70 13.57
N THR A 414 32.41 -24.67 13.98
CA THR A 414 32.32 -23.38 13.27
C THR A 414 32.54 -22.16 14.18
N VAL A 415 33.29 -21.17 13.72
CA VAL A 415 33.38 -19.84 14.36
C VAL A 415 32.64 -18.82 13.49
N SER A 416 31.69 -18.09 14.07
CA SER A 416 30.97 -16.98 13.43
C SER A 416 31.41 -15.63 13.99
N LEU A 417 31.73 -14.70 13.10
CA LEU A 417 32.04 -13.31 13.42
C LEU A 417 30.83 -12.45 13.05
N ARG A 418 30.22 -11.80 14.05
CA ARG A 418 29.05 -10.96 13.85
C ARG A 418 29.34 -9.49 14.10
N VAL A 419 28.79 -8.62 13.26
CA VAL A 419 28.94 -7.17 13.40
C VAL A 419 27.58 -6.54 13.70
N GLY A 420 27.50 -5.65 14.68
CA GLY A 420 26.25 -4.99 15.09
C GLY A 420 26.46 -3.55 15.58
N ARG A 421 25.35 -2.86 15.85
CA ARG A 421 25.34 -1.48 16.38
C ARG A 421 26.15 -0.48 15.55
N ASP A 422 26.03 -0.56 14.22
CA ASP A 422 26.67 0.37 13.28
C ASP A 422 28.20 0.35 13.35
N SER A 423 28.78 -0.82 13.65
CA SER A 423 30.23 -0.98 13.78
C SER A 423 30.88 -1.61 12.56
N THR A 424 32.20 -1.49 12.48
CA THR A 424 33.03 -2.14 11.46
C THR A 424 34.00 -3.16 12.08
N LEU A 425 34.02 -4.39 11.56
CA LEU A 425 35.06 -5.38 11.84
C LEU A 425 36.03 -5.44 10.66
N THR A 426 37.29 -5.05 10.90
CA THR A 426 38.35 -5.10 9.89
C THR A 426 39.30 -6.27 10.14
N LEU A 427 39.41 -7.19 9.20
CA LEU A 427 40.49 -8.17 9.13
C LEU A 427 41.64 -7.52 8.36
N SER A 428 42.73 -7.21 9.07
CA SER A 428 43.80 -6.36 8.54
C SER A 428 44.58 -7.03 7.40
N GLU A 429 45.46 -6.28 6.74
CA GLU A 429 46.32 -6.81 5.68
C GLU A 429 47.23 -7.96 6.15
N SER A 430 47.58 -8.02 7.44
CA SER A 430 48.36 -9.14 8.02
C SER A 430 47.53 -10.37 8.35
N PHE A 431 46.19 -10.28 8.27
CA PHE A 431 45.31 -11.41 8.52
C PHE A 431 45.50 -12.51 7.47
N PHE A 432 45.70 -13.75 7.92
CA PHE A 432 45.77 -14.93 7.06
C PHE A 432 45.02 -16.10 7.69
N SER A 433 44.05 -16.68 6.97
CA SER A 433 43.27 -17.86 7.42
C SER A 433 43.35 -19.00 6.41
N THR A 434 43.43 -20.23 6.91
CA THR A 434 43.22 -21.46 6.10
C THR A 434 41.84 -22.08 6.30
N GLU A 435 41.04 -21.50 7.19
CA GLU A 435 39.69 -21.94 7.53
C GLU A 435 38.65 -20.97 6.97
N ALA A 436 37.45 -21.48 6.70
CA ALA A 436 36.33 -20.66 6.28
C ALA A 436 35.92 -19.67 7.37
N LEU A 437 35.55 -18.45 6.98
CA LEU A 437 34.95 -17.47 7.88
C LEU A 437 33.43 -17.52 7.72
N THR A 438 32.75 -17.74 8.84
CA THR A 438 31.30 -17.57 8.91
C THR A 438 31.00 -16.17 9.42
N LEU A 439 30.13 -15.44 8.72
CA LEU A 439 29.83 -14.04 8.97
C LEU A 439 28.35 -13.84 9.28
N GLY A 440 28.01 -12.83 10.08
CA GLY A 440 26.63 -12.48 10.34
C GLY A 440 26.44 -11.04 10.86
N GLY A 441 25.19 -10.63 10.98
CA GLY A 441 24.78 -9.45 11.74
C GLY A 441 24.52 -9.79 13.21
N ALA A 442 25.01 -8.98 14.16
CA ALA A 442 24.71 -9.16 15.58
C ALA A 442 23.36 -8.54 15.99
N ASP A 443 22.79 -7.67 15.15
CA ASP A 443 21.48 -7.04 15.39
C ASP A 443 20.35 -8.02 15.01
N VAL A 444 19.91 -8.83 15.98
CA VAL A 444 18.87 -9.85 15.78
C VAL A 444 17.58 -9.22 15.24
N GLY A 445 17.14 -9.66 14.05
CA GLY A 445 15.86 -9.25 13.46
C GLY A 445 15.85 -7.86 12.79
N TYR A 446 17.00 -7.19 12.66
CA TYR A 446 17.10 -5.89 11.99
C TYR A 446 18.04 -5.95 10.78
N TYR A 447 17.59 -5.38 9.65
CA TYR A 447 18.41 -5.16 8.47
C TYR A 447 19.18 -3.85 8.65
N ASN A 448 20.50 -3.91 8.89
CA ASN A 448 21.31 -2.73 9.20
C ASN A 448 22.58 -2.62 8.36
N THR A 449 22.48 -1.89 7.24
CA THR A 449 23.57 -1.73 6.25
C THR A 449 24.75 -0.90 6.76
N ARG A 450 24.69 -0.41 8.00
CA ARG A 450 25.82 0.27 8.66
C ARG A 450 26.75 -0.70 9.39
N ASN A 451 26.34 -1.96 9.56
CA ASN A 451 27.23 -3.01 10.04
C ASN A 451 28.11 -3.46 8.87
N GLU A 452 29.44 -3.36 9.03
CA GLU A 452 30.39 -3.62 7.96
C GLU A 452 31.47 -4.63 8.38
N PHE A 453 31.74 -5.58 7.49
CA PHE A 453 32.86 -6.50 7.59
C PHE A 453 33.87 -6.20 6.48
N VAL A 454 35.10 -5.84 6.83
CA VAL A 454 36.17 -5.52 5.87
C VAL A 454 37.22 -6.63 5.90
N LEU A 455 37.44 -7.29 4.77
CA LEU A 455 38.53 -8.27 4.59
C LEU A 455 39.66 -7.66 3.75
N ALA A 456 40.72 -7.17 4.41
CA ALA A 456 41.93 -6.67 3.74
C ALA A 456 43.05 -7.73 3.62
N GLY A 457 43.02 -8.76 4.46
CA GLY A 457 44.00 -9.85 4.47
C GLY A 457 43.75 -10.97 3.44
N SER A 458 44.25 -12.17 3.71
CA SER A 458 44.14 -13.32 2.80
C SER A 458 43.45 -14.55 3.42
N ILE A 459 42.70 -15.29 2.61
CA ILE A 459 42.07 -16.56 2.98
C ILE A 459 42.41 -17.60 1.91
N ASP A 460 42.95 -18.76 2.31
CA ASP A 460 43.29 -19.88 1.43
C ASP A 460 42.74 -21.21 1.99
N THR A 461 41.57 -21.64 1.50
CA THR A 461 40.76 -22.69 2.14
C THR A 461 40.63 -23.96 1.32
N GLN A 462 40.54 -25.10 2.01
CA GLN A 462 40.04 -26.37 1.45
C GLN A 462 38.52 -26.46 1.61
N GLY A 463 37.80 -25.70 0.80
CA GLY A 463 36.34 -25.51 0.86
C GLY A 463 35.97 -24.04 0.62
N PRO A 464 34.70 -23.65 0.85
CA PRO A 464 34.28 -22.25 0.82
C PRO A 464 35.14 -21.37 1.73
N ALA A 465 35.36 -20.12 1.36
CA ALA A 465 36.13 -19.16 2.14
C ALA A 465 35.24 -18.25 2.99
N LEU A 466 34.13 -17.78 2.42
CA LEU A 466 33.15 -16.94 3.11
C LEU A 466 31.79 -17.63 3.10
N LEU A 467 31.23 -17.79 4.29
CA LEU A 467 29.90 -18.32 4.53
C LEU A 467 29.13 -17.31 5.37
N GLU A 468 27.82 -17.27 5.23
CA GLU A 468 26.96 -16.59 6.20
C GLU A 468 26.43 -17.56 7.24
N ASP A 469 26.25 -17.09 8.47
CA ASP A 469 25.55 -17.87 9.47
C ASP A 469 24.04 -17.96 9.17
N ASN A 470 23.44 -19.10 9.49
CA ASN A 470 22.02 -19.36 9.20
C ASN A 470 21.08 -18.81 10.31
N TYR A 471 21.57 -17.94 11.20
CA TYR A 471 20.89 -17.57 12.45
C TYR A 471 20.30 -16.15 12.38
N ASN A 472 19.20 -15.97 11.63
CA ASN A 472 18.36 -14.75 11.56
C ASN A 472 19.14 -13.41 11.49
N SER A 473 20.34 -13.44 10.91
CA SER A 473 21.20 -12.27 10.77
C SER A 473 21.06 -11.74 9.35
N SER A 474 20.73 -10.45 9.20
CA SER A 474 20.46 -9.88 7.87
C SER A 474 20.94 -8.44 7.75
N GLY A 475 21.34 -8.06 6.54
CA GLY A 475 21.49 -6.65 6.16
C GLY A 475 22.82 -5.99 6.48
N PHE A 476 23.91 -6.73 6.64
CA PHE A 476 25.27 -6.16 6.78
C PHE A 476 26.01 -6.10 5.43
N VAL A 477 27.06 -5.29 5.37
CA VAL A 477 27.93 -5.12 4.19
C VAL A 477 29.22 -5.93 4.36
N ILE A 478 29.67 -6.58 3.28
CA ILE A 478 30.95 -7.27 3.21
C ILE A 478 31.83 -6.54 2.18
N SER A 479 32.92 -5.94 2.64
CA SER A 479 33.92 -5.24 1.83
C SER A 479 35.15 -6.15 1.67
N GLN A 480 35.23 -6.89 0.56
CA GLN A 480 36.34 -7.77 0.22
C GLN A 480 37.41 -6.97 -0.53
N MET A 481 38.54 -6.68 0.12
CA MET A 481 39.66 -5.92 -0.45
C MET A 481 40.92 -6.76 -0.67
N GLY A 482 41.04 -7.87 0.05
CA GLY A 482 42.22 -8.74 0.09
C GLY A 482 42.19 -9.89 -0.93
N THR A 483 42.77 -11.03 -0.58
CA THR A 483 42.84 -12.20 -1.48
C THR A 483 42.09 -13.41 -0.92
N ILE A 484 41.24 -14.02 -1.73
CA ILE A 484 40.59 -15.31 -1.44
C ILE A 484 41.05 -16.34 -2.48
N VAL A 485 41.53 -17.49 -2.00
CA VAL A 485 41.74 -18.71 -2.78
C VAL A 485 40.90 -19.81 -2.13
N ALA A 486 39.95 -20.39 -2.88
CA ALA A 486 39.07 -21.44 -2.36
C ALA A 486 39.19 -22.69 -3.23
N HIS A 487 39.60 -23.80 -2.61
CA HIS A 487 39.68 -25.11 -3.25
C HIS A 487 38.40 -25.91 -3.00
N LEU A 488 37.53 -25.98 -4.01
CA LEU A 488 36.16 -26.48 -3.89
C LEU A 488 36.01 -27.89 -4.46
N SER A 489 35.05 -28.63 -3.92
CA SER A 489 34.80 -30.04 -4.26
C SER A 489 33.97 -30.26 -5.54
N GLY A 490 33.39 -29.20 -6.11
CA GLY A 490 32.67 -29.27 -7.37
C GLY A 490 31.93 -27.98 -7.75
N ALA A 491 31.36 -27.98 -8.97
CA ALA A 491 30.75 -26.82 -9.62
C ALA A 491 29.63 -26.12 -8.83
N GLY A 492 28.90 -26.85 -7.97
CA GLY A 492 27.82 -26.30 -7.14
C GLY A 492 28.29 -25.61 -5.86
N SER A 493 29.58 -25.67 -5.53
CA SER A 493 30.15 -24.99 -4.36
C SER A 493 30.69 -23.61 -4.77
N TYR A 494 30.67 -22.64 -3.86
CA TYR A 494 31.10 -21.26 -4.10
C TYR A 494 32.22 -20.86 -3.11
N ALA A 495 33.16 -20.02 -3.55
CA ALA A 495 34.18 -19.43 -2.68
C ALA A 495 33.55 -18.48 -1.65
N ALA A 496 32.55 -17.70 -2.07
CA ALA A 496 31.68 -16.92 -1.19
C ALA A 496 30.21 -17.28 -1.45
N ASN A 497 29.51 -17.77 -0.43
CA ASN A 497 28.10 -18.16 -0.52
C ASN A 497 27.26 -17.33 0.44
N LEU A 498 26.56 -16.33 -0.11
CA LEU A 498 25.90 -15.25 0.62
C LEU A 498 24.39 -15.30 0.40
N ARG A 499 23.63 -15.14 1.48
CA ARG A 499 22.17 -15.33 1.52
C ARG A 499 21.41 -14.13 2.02
N SER A 500 22.01 -13.28 2.85
CA SER A 500 21.34 -12.32 3.72
C SER A 500 22.15 -11.03 3.94
N ALA A 501 23.41 -10.97 3.51
CA ALA A 501 24.16 -9.72 3.41
C ALA A 501 23.47 -8.77 2.42
N SER A 502 23.52 -7.46 2.69
CA SER A 502 22.91 -6.46 1.81
C SER A 502 23.75 -6.19 0.56
N LEU A 503 25.06 -6.10 0.75
CA LEU A 503 26.03 -5.79 -0.29
C LEU A 503 27.30 -6.60 -0.07
N PHE A 504 27.77 -7.23 -1.12
CA PHE A 504 29.13 -7.75 -1.22
C PHE A 504 29.91 -6.87 -2.19
N ASP A 505 30.82 -6.05 -1.67
CA ASP A 505 31.68 -5.17 -2.45
C ASP A 505 33.08 -5.76 -2.57
N ASN A 506 33.44 -6.22 -3.77
CA ASN A 506 34.73 -6.81 -4.06
C ASN A 506 35.64 -5.82 -4.79
N SER A 507 36.69 -5.38 -4.12
CA SER A 507 37.83 -4.67 -4.71
C SER A 507 39.13 -5.48 -4.74
N GLY A 508 39.14 -6.66 -4.13
CA GLY A 508 40.27 -7.57 -4.08
C GLY A 508 40.27 -8.64 -5.17
N THR A 509 40.87 -9.79 -4.86
CA THR A 509 40.96 -10.95 -5.76
C THR A 509 40.31 -12.18 -5.14
N ILE A 510 39.43 -12.84 -5.89
CA ILE A 510 38.81 -14.12 -5.53
C ILE A 510 39.15 -15.15 -6.60
N THR A 511 39.75 -16.27 -6.20
CA THR A 511 40.07 -17.41 -7.07
C THR A 511 39.41 -18.68 -6.54
N ALA A 512 38.44 -19.22 -7.27
CA ALA A 512 37.75 -20.46 -6.94
C ALA A 512 38.23 -21.61 -7.85
N ILE A 513 38.91 -22.59 -7.27
CA ILE A 513 39.48 -23.75 -7.97
C ILE A 513 38.55 -24.94 -7.76
N GLY A 514 38.16 -25.63 -8.84
CA GLY A 514 37.25 -26.79 -8.80
C GLY A 514 35.77 -26.46 -8.62
N GLY A 515 35.39 -25.17 -8.52
CA GLY A 515 34.02 -24.74 -8.26
C GLY A 515 33.70 -23.32 -8.74
N SER A 516 32.69 -22.70 -8.14
CA SER A 516 32.14 -21.38 -8.50
C SER A 516 32.70 -20.25 -7.62
N GLY A 517 32.63 -19.00 -8.08
CA GLY A 517 33.20 -17.84 -7.38
C GLY A 517 32.29 -17.32 -6.27
N VAL A 518 31.36 -16.44 -6.61
CA VAL A 518 30.46 -15.76 -5.64
C VAL A 518 29.00 -16.07 -5.96
N ALA A 519 28.21 -16.42 -4.95
CA ALA A 519 26.76 -16.50 -5.03
C ALA A 519 26.10 -15.52 -4.05
N GLY A 520 25.17 -14.70 -4.52
CA GLY A 520 24.35 -13.81 -3.71
C GLY A 520 22.87 -14.09 -3.92
N THR A 521 22.22 -14.72 -2.93
CA THR A 521 20.79 -15.08 -3.01
C THR A 521 19.88 -13.93 -2.60
N SER A 522 20.24 -13.14 -1.58
CA SER A 522 19.56 -11.88 -1.19
C SER A 522 20.55 -10.73 -1.05
N THR A 523 21.64 -10.80 -1.81
CA THR A 523 22.81 -9.94 -1.70
C THR A 523 23.11 -9.32 -3.04
N ARG A 524 23.19 -7.99 -3.10
CA ARG A 524 23.71 -7.28 -4.28
C ARG A 524 25.22 -7.46 -4.34
N ILE A 525 25.76 -7.73 -5.53
CA ILE A 525 27.19 -7.91 -5.74
C ILE A 525 27.75 -6.70 -6.49
N SER A 526 28.69 -5.99 -5.88
CA SER A 526 29.53 -4.98 -6.52
C SER A 526 30.92 -5.57 -6.74
N ASN A 527 31.46 -5.48 -7.95
CA ASN A 527 32.79 -5.97 -8.27
C ASN A 527 33.58 -4.93 -9.04
N ASN A 528 34.58 -4.33 -8.38
CA ASN A 528 35.63 -3.53 -9.02
C ASN A 528 37.00 -4.24 -9.04
N GLY A 529 37.12 -5.37 -8.34
CA GLY A 529 38.30 -6.25 -8.30
C GLY A 529 38.27 -7.38 -9.35
N THR A 530 38.86 -8.53 -9.00
CA THR A 530 38.92 -9.72 -9.88
C THR A 530 38.26 -10.94 -9.23
N ILE A 531 37.35 -11.59 -9.96
CA ILE A 531 36.75 -12.88 -9.59
C ILE A 531 37.07 -13.88 -10.69
N THR A 532 37.79 -14.94 -10.37
CA THR A 532 38.07 -16.06 -11.29
C THR A 532 37.54 -17.36 -10.70
N ALA A 533 36.83 -18.16 -11.49
CA ALA A 533 36.32 -19.46 -11.07
C ALA A 533 36.42 -20.51 -12.17
N ASP A 534 36.44 -21.79 -11.82
CA ASP A 534 36.38 -22.86 -12.81
C ASP A 534 34.96 -23.06 -13.36
N ALA A 535 33.95 -23.07 -12.49
CA ALA A 535 32.53 -23.15 -12.85
C ALA A 535 31.93 -21.73 -12.99
N THR A 536 30.74 -21.46 -12.46
CA THR A 536 30.11 -20.13 -12.57
C THR A 536 30.89 -19.10 -11.74
N ALA A 537 31.38 -18.03 -12.35
CA ALA A 537 32.19 -17.06 -11.60
C ALA A 537 31.33 -16.18 -10.67
N VAL A 538 30.19 -15.69 -11.14
CA VAL A 538 29.23 -14.95 -10.31
C VAL A 538 27.80 -15.43 -10.56
N ARG A 539 27.04 -15.63 -9.48
CA ARG A 539 25.59 -15.85 -9.53
C ARG A 539 24.87 -14.84 -8.65
N ALA A 540 24.08 -13.95 -9.26
CA ALA A 540 23.47 -12.80 -8.59
C ALA A 540 21.94 -12.83 -8.74
N TRP A 541 21.22 -13.00 -7.64
CA TRP A 541 19.75 -12.88 -7.65
C TRP A 541 19.26 -11.44 -7.54
N TYR A 542 19.94 -10.62 -6.73
CA TYR A 542 19.57 -9.23 -6.41
C TYR A 542 20.50 -8.19 -7.09
N GLY A 543 21.00 -8.57 -8.26
CA GLY A 543 21.73 -7.69 -9.15
C GLY A 543 23.25 -7.70 -8.98
N LEU A 544 23.92 -7.27 -10.05
CA LEU A 544 25.37 -7.23 -10.19
C LEU A 544 25.79 -5.88 -10.75
N ASP A 545 26.74 -5.20 -10.10
CA ASP A 545 27.46 -4.04 -10.66
C ASP A 545 28.93 -4.43 -10.87
N ASN A 546 29.32 -4.64 -12.12
CA ASN A 546 30.69 -5.02 -12.45
C ASN A 546 31.46 -3.89 -13.16
N SER A 547 32.49 -3.35 -12.51
CA SER A 547 33.51 -2.51 -13.14
C SER A 547 34.88 -3.18 -13.21
N GLY A 548 35.04 -4.35 -12.58
CA GLY A 548 36.26 -5.14 -12.54
C GLY A 548 36.29 -6.28 -13.55
N VAL A 549 36.92 -7.40 -13.17
CA VAL A 549 37.06 -8.61 -14.00
C VAL A 549 36.30 -9.77 -13.37
N ILE A 550 35.42 -10.41 -14.14
CA ILE A 550 34.77 -11.68 -13.79
C ILE A 550 35.14 -12.70 -14.88
N ARG A 551 35.72 -13.84 -14.50
CA ARG A 551 36.17 -14.86 -15.44
C ARG A 551 35.82 -16.27 -14.98
N SER A 552 35.14 -17.00 -15.84
CA SER A 552 34.94 -18.45 -15.70
C SER A 552 35.83 -19.22 -16.68
N SER A 553 36.50 -20.28 -16.21
CA SER A 553 37.40 -21.10 -17.01
C SER A 553 36.73 -22.30 -17.70
N GLN A 554 35.51 -22.70 -17.29
CA GLN A 554 34.77 -23.83 -17.88
C GLN A 554 33.25 -23.60 -17.98
N GLY A 555 32.71 -22.57 -17.32
CA GLY A 555 31.27 -22.35 -17.13
C GLY A 555 30.77 -21.00 -17.62
N VAL A 556 29.90 -20.38 -16.81
CA VAL A 556 29.26 -19.09 -17.07
C VAL A 556 30.04 -17.98 -16.37
N GLY A 557 30.27 -16.85 -17.04
CA GLY A 557 30.88 -15.67 -16.41
C GLY A 557 29.99 -15.11 -15.30
N ALA A 558 28.81 -14.60 -15.66
CA ALA A 558 27.80 -14.13 -14.70
C ALA A 558 26.39 -14.68 -15.02
N ASP A 559 25.67 -15.15 -14.00
CA ASP A 559 24.28 -15.61 -14.07
C ASP A 559 23.39 -14.71 -13.19
N ILE A 560 22.48 -13.95 -13.82
CA ILE A 560 21.69 -12.86 -13.24
C ILE A 560 20.20 -13.19 -13.33
N VAL A 561 19.47 -13.06 -12.22
CA VAL A 561 18.09 -13.57 -12.11
C VAL A 561 17.02 -12.46 -12.14
N ASN A 562 16.88 -11.66 -11.08
CA ASN A 562 15.67 -10.82 -10.89
C ASN A 562 15.89 -9.31 -10.95
N ASP A 563 17.08 -8.81 -10.64
CA ASP A 563 17.31 -7.37 -10.48
C ASP A 563 18.21 -6.76 -11.56
N ASP A 564 18.05 -5.45 -11.71
CA ASP A 564 18.82 -4.64 -12.64
C ASP A 564 20.32 -4.70 -12.32
N SER A 565 21.08 -4.87 -13.40
CA SER A 565 22.51 -5.17 -13.33
C SER A 565 23.29 -4.39 -14.39
N SER A 566 24.55 -4.11 -14.10
CA SER A 566 25.42 -3.32 -14.96
C SER A 566 26.80 -3.96 -15.12
N ASN A 567 27.40 -3.76 -16.29
CA ASN A 567 28.78 -4.13 -16.59
C ASN A 567 29.49 -3.00 -17.33
N SER A 568 30.46 -2.35 -16.68
CA SER A 568 31.45 -1.46 -17.30
C SER A 568 32.84 -2.09 -17.36
N GLY A 569 33.03 -3.27 -16.75
CA GLY A 569 34.27 -4.01 -16.70
C GLY A 569 34.39 -5.10 -17.78
N THR A 570 34.99 -6.23 -17.40
CA THR A 570 35.15 -7.42 -18.26
C THR A 570 34.46 -8.62 -17.64
N ILE A 571 33.61 -9.30 -18.41
CA ILE A 571 33.00 -10.58 -18.05
C ILE A 571 33.35 -11.62 -19.12
N GLU A 572 33.98 -12.71 -18.71
CA GLU A 572 34.38 -13.81 -19.59
C GLU A 572 33.82 -15.13 -19.08
N GLY A 573 33.18 -15.89 -19.97
CA GLY A 573 32.77 -17.26 -19.70
C GLY A 573 33.15 -18.18 -20.85
N VAL A 574 33.17 -19.50 -20.61
CA VAL A 574 33.47 -20.46 -21.68
C VAL A 574 32.20 -20.91 -22.38
N THR A 575 31.12 -21.15 -21.62
CA THR A 575 29.82 -21.55 -22.15
C THR A 575 28.95 -20.33 -22.46
N VAL A 576 28.85 -19.41 -21.49
CA VAL A 576 28.08 -18.17 -21.60
C VAL A 576 28.84 -17.05 -20.91
N GLY A 577 28.96 -15.87 -21.54
CA GLY A 577 29.56 -14.70 -20.89
C GLY A 577 28.67 -14.19 -19.77
N VAL A 578 27.47 -13.74 -20.13
CA VAL A 578 26.42 -13.32 -19.18
C VAL A 578 25.10 -14.02 -19.50
N ARG A 579 24.38 -14.49 -18.49
CA ARG A 579 22.99 -14.94 -18.59
C ARG A 579 22.10 -14.02 -17.77
N VAL A 580 21.01 -13.53 -18.35
CA VAL A 580 20.02 -12.65 -17.72
C VAL A 580 18.65 -13.31 -17.84
N GLN A 581 17.91 -13.52 -16.75
CA GLN A 581 16.62 -14.23 -16.80
C GLN A 581 15.41 -13.30 -17.01
N ALA A 582 15.20 -12.30 -16.15
CA ALA A 582 14.01 -11.45 -16.23
C ALA A 582 14.24 -9.97 -15.83
N SER A 583 15.47 -9.47 -15.96
CA SER A 583 15.85 -8.10 -15.52
C SER A 583 16.43 -7.23 -16.63
N THR A 584 16.68 -5.95 -16.31
CA THR A 584 17.41 -5.03 -17.20
C THR A 584 18.92 -5.19 -16.98
N PHE A 585 19.67 -5.39 -18.06
CA PHE A 585 21.13 -5.48 -18.01
C PHE A 585 21.78 -4.44 -18.93
N VAL A 586 22.59 -3.57 -18.33
CA VAL A 586 23.29 -2.49 -19.05
C VAL A 586 24.77 -2.84 -19.22
N ASN A 587 25.23 -2.93 -20.46
CA ASN A 587 26.63 -3.21 -20.78
C ASN A 587 27.30 -2.00 -21.44
N SER A 588 28.34 -1.47 -20.79
CA SER A 588 29.29 -0.51 -21.35
C SER A 588 30.71 -1.06 -21.42
N GLY A 589 30.94 -2.25 -20.85
CA GLY A 589 32.21 -2.98 -20.84
C GLY A 589 32.27 -4.10 -21.88
N THR A 590 33.12 -5.10 -21.62
CA THR A 590 33.33 -6.26 -22.50
C THR A 590 32.70 -7.52 -21.92
N ILE A 591 31.95 -8.24 -22.76
CA ILE A 591 31.43 -9.58 -22.50
C ILE A 591 31.94 -10.50 -23.59
N SER A 592 32.57 -11.62 -23.21
CA SER A 592 33.04 -12.58 -24.20
C SER A 592 32.85 -14.05 -23.78
N SER A 593 32.62 -14.90 -24.78
CA SER A 593 32.55 -16.35 -24.60
C SER A 593 32.85 -17.11 -25.89
N ALA A 594 33.44 -18.31 -25.74
CA ALA A 594 33.59 -19.24 -26.84
C ALA A 594 32.24 -19.87 -27.26
N GLY A 595 31.29 -19.97 -26.33
CA GLY A 595 29.89 -20.32 -26.59
C GLY A 595 29.06 -19.07 -26.90
N HIS A 596 28.06 -18.78 -26.06
CA HIS A 596 27.18 -17.61 -26.23
C HIS A 596 27.74 -16.39 -25.49
N GLY A 597 27.80 -15.23 -26.15
CA GLY A 597 28.25 -14.00 -25.48
C GLY A 597 27.29 -13.63 -24.35
N LEU A 598 26.01 -13.53 -24.68
CA LEU A 598 24.93 -13.17 -23.78
C LEU A 598 23.70 -14.06 -24.02
N GLU A 599 23.09 -14.58 -22.95
CA GLU A 599 21.79 -15.25 -22.99
C GLU A 599 20.73 -14.42 -22.25
N ILE A 600 19.54 -14.26 -22.84
CA ILE A 600 18.43 -13.47 -22.29
C ILE A 600 17.16 -14.34 -22.17
N GLY A 601 16.61 -14.43 -20.97
CA GLY A 601 15.34 -15.10 -20.68
C GLY A 601 14.12 -14.23 -20.99
N SER A 602 12.94 -14.79 -20.76
CA SER A 602 11.65 -14.15 -21.06
C SER A 602 11.52 -12.74 -20.46
N ASN A 603 11.06 -11.77 -21.27
CA ASN A 603 10.87 -10.36 -20.89
C ASN A 603 12.14 -9.61 -20.42
N GLY A 604 13.34 -10.17 -20.60
CA GLY A 604 14.59 -9.49 -20.27
C GLY A 604 14.90 -8.33 -21.22
N THR A 605 15.50 -7.27 -20.68
CA THR A 605 15.94 -6.09 -21.45
C THR A 605 17.45 -5.95 -21.38
N VAL A 606 18.10 -5.75 -22.52
CA VAL A 606 19.54 -5.55 -22.59
C VAL A 606 19.87 -4.27 -23.33
N ILE A 607 20.67 -3.43 -22.69
CA ILE A 607 21.16 -2.17 -23.24
C ILE A 607 22.68 -2.27 -23.41
N ASN A 608 23.13 -2.53 -24.63
CA ASN A 608 24.54 -2.50 -24.98
C ASN A 608 24.93 -1.09 -25.44
N GLN A 609 25.55 -0.31 -24.56
CA GLN A 609 25.95 1.08 -24.81
C GLN A 609 27.08 1.17 -25.85
N SER A 610 27.41 2.39 -26.30
CA SER A 610 28.34 2.63 -27.42
C SER A 610 29.76 2.08 -27.23
N THR A 611 30.22 1.97 -25.98
CA THR A 611 31.52 1.35 -25.63
C THR A 611 31.40 -0.15 -25.37
N GLY A 612 30.18 -0.67 -25.25
CA GLY A 612 29.88 -2.04 -24.92
C GLY A 612 30.23 -2.99 -26.06
N VAL A 613 30.91 -4.09 -25.71
CA VAL A 613 31.30 -5.15 -26.65
C VAL A 613 30.76 -6.49 -26.15
N ILE A 614 29.97 -7.17 -26.97
CA ILE A 614 29.49 -8.52 -26.72
C ILE A 614 30.07 -9.43 -27.81
N THR A 615 30.76 -10.50 -27.44
CA THR A 615 31.36 -11.45 -28.40
C THR A 615 31.00 -12.87 -28.01
N GLY A 616 30.43 -13.63 -28.93
CA GLY A 616 30.14 -15.05 -28.74
C GLY A 616 30.53 -15.89 -29.95
N GLY A 617 31.16 -17.03 -29.71
CA GLY A 617 31.57 -17.96 -30.77
C GLY A 617 30.41 -18.73 -31.41
N ALA A 618 29.35 -19.06 -30.64
CA ALA A 618 28.13 -19.68 -31.13
C ALA A 618 27.06 -18.64 -31.53
N ALA A 619 26.80 -17.68 -30.65
CA ALA A 619 25.96 -16.51 -30.90
C ALA A 619 26.43 -15.35 -30.02
N GLY A 620 26.38 -14.12 -30.53
CA GLY A 620 26.65 -12.93 -29.73
C GLY A 620 25.58 -12.75 -28.66
N VAL A 621 24.31 -12.87 -29.05
CA VAL A 621 23.14 -12.81 -28.15
C VAL A 621 22.21 -13.97 -28.49
N SER A 622 21.71 -14.69 -27.49
CA SER A 622 20.75 -15.78 -27.68
C SER A 622 19.74 -15.88 -26.53
N THR A 623 18.84 -16.87 -26.60
CA THR A 623 17.94 -17.24 -25.51
C THR A 623 18.39 -18.55 -24.84
N PRO A 624 18.20 -18.74 -23.52
CA PRO A 624 18.48 -20.01 -22.86
C PRO A 624 17.71 -21.18 -23.49
N ALA A 625 18.37 -22.32 -23.66
CA ALA A 625 17.79 -23.49 -24.31
C ALA A 625 16.60 -24.09 -23.54
N ASP A 626 16.58 -23.93 -22.21
CA ASP A 626 15.63 -24.47 -21.25
C ASP A 626 14.44 -23.54 -20.94
N ASP A 627 14.47 -22.28 -21.39
CA ASP A 627 13.35 -21.36 -21.20
C ASP A 627 12.18 -21.74 -22.13
N MET A 628 11.05 -22.13 -21.51
CA MET A 628 9.81 -22.51 -22.20
C MET A 628 9.00 -21.28 -22.67
N TYR A 629 9.32 -20.06 -22.20
CA TYR A 629 8.55 -18.84 -22.41
C TYR A 629 9.32 -17.75 -23.18
N ARG A 630 9.99 -18.15 -24.27
CA ARG A 630 10.80 -17.24 -25.09
C ARG A 630 9.96 -16.17 -25.79
N GLY A 631 10.01 -14.93 -25.28
CA GLY A 631 9.31 -13.79 -25.84
C GLY A 631 9.41 -12.54 -24.97
N GLY A 632 9.03 -11.39 -25.54
CA GLY A 632 9.07 -10.09 -24.89
C GLY A 632 10.48 -9.55 -24.66
N ILE A 633 11.50 -10.12 -25.31
CA ILE A 633 12.90 -9.74 -25.12
C ILE A 633 13.18 -8.43 -25.83
N GLN A 634 13.93 -7.53 -25.18
CA GLN A 634 14.36 -6.27 -25.77
C GLN A 634 15.88 -6.17 -25.80
N VAL A 635 16.45 -5.92 -26.98
CA VAL A 635 17.88 -5.66 -27.15
C VAL A 635 18.07 -4.29 -27.79
N ILE A 636 18.65 -3.36 -27.05
CA ILE A 636 18.98 -2.01 -27.51
C ILE A 636 20.50 -1.95 -27.65
N ASN A 637 21.00 -1.84 -28.89
CA ASN A 637 22.42 -1.87 -29.18
C ASN A 637 22.90 -0.55 -29.78
N ALA A 638 23.82 0.12 -29.10
CA ALA A 638 24.65 1.20 -29.63
C ALA A 638 26.12 0.79 -29.80
N GLY A 639 26.54 -0.34 -29.18
CA GLY A 639 27.90 -0.86 -29.22
C GLY A 639 28.12 -1.95 -30.28
N ILE A 640 29.05 -2.86 -29.99
CA ILE A 640 29.47 -3.94 -30.88
C ILE A 640 28.93 -5.29 -30.38
N ILE A 641 28.24 -6.03 -31.25
CA ILE A 641 27.90 -7.44 -31.07
C ILE A 641 28.64 -8.24 -32.16
N ARG A 642 29.50 -9.18 -31.77
CA ARG A 642 30.18 -10.12 -32.68
C ARG A 642 29.59 -11.51 -32.52
N GLY A 643 29.00 -12.02 -33.60
CA GLY A 643 28.22 -13.25 -33.62
C GLY A 643 26.74 -13.00 -33.88
N ASN A 644 26.00 -14.06 -34.20
CA ASN A 644 24.57 -13.98 -34.49
C ASN A 644 23.75 -13.53 -33.28
N VAL A 645 22.60 -12.94 -33.53
CA VAL A 645 21.56 -12.64 -32.53
C VAL A 645 20.38 -13.57 -32.77
N ASP A 646 20.07 -14.44 -31.82
CA ASP A 646 18.98 -15.41 -31.90
C ASP A 646 17.97 -15.23 -30.76
N LEU A 647 16.88 -14.52 -31.03
CA LEU A 647 15.79 -14.29 -30.07
C LEU A 647 14.68 -15.35 -30.19
N GLY A 648 14.97 -16.48 -30.85
CA GLY A 648 13.99 -17.46 -31.29
C GLY A 648 13.35 -18.34 -30.21
N GLY A 649 12.02 -18.36 -30.20
CA GLY A 649 11.19 -19.39 -29.58
C GLY A 649 9.68 -19.15 -29.76
N GLN A 650 8.89 -20.22 -29.59
CA GLN A 650 7.43 -20.14 -29.66
C GLN A 650 6.84 -19.81 -28.28
N ARG A 651 6.06 -18.74 -28.18
CA ARG A 651 5.17 -18.53 -27.03
C ARG A 651 3.96 -19.45 -27.20
N TYR A 652 3.67 -20.28 -26.19
CA TYR A 652 2.65 -21.34 -26.25
C TYR A 652 1.22 -20.85 -26.62
N TYR A 653 0.95 -19.53 -26.53
CA TYR A 653 -0.35 -18.91 -26.85
C TYR A 653 -0.28 -17.57 -27.61
N GLY A 654 0.81 -17.23 -28.33
CA GLY A 654 0.91 -15.96 -29.05
C GLY A 654 2.21 -15.76 -29.83
N GLY A 655 2.40 -14.57 -30.42
CA GLY A 655 3.70 -14.19 -30.98
C GLY A 655 4.75 -13.91 -29.89
N SER A 656 6.04 -13.96 -30.23
CA SER A 656 7.15 -13.70 -29.33
C SER A 656 7.24 -12.23 -28.93
N GLY A 657 6.92 -11.29 -29.84
CA GLY A 657 6.90 -9.86 -29.51
C GLY A 657 8.26 -9.31 -29.08
N ASN A 658 9.35 -9.83 -29.65
CA ASN A 658 10.71 -9.41 -29.36
C ASN A 658 11.04 -8.07 -30.04
N VAL A 659 11.92 -7.27 -29.45
CA VAL A 659 12.39 -5.99 -30.00
C VAL A 659 13.92 -6.02 -30.11
N PHE A 660 14.45 -5.72 -31.30
CA PHE A 660 15.86 -5.42 -31.48
C PHE A 660 16.03 -4.02 -32.06
N ALA A 661 16.68 -3.11 -31.34
CA ALA A 661 16.94 -1.74 -31.75
C ALA A 661 18.44 -1.49 -31.99
N ALA A 662 18.83 -1.31 -33.24
CA ALA A 662 20.16 -0.87 -33.65
C ALA A 662 20.23 0.66 -33.69
N LEU A 663 20.88 1.25 -32.68
CA LEU A 663 21.09 2.70 -32.56
C LEU A 663 22.25 3.19 -33.44
N SER A 664 22.41 4.51 -33.54
CA SER A 664 23.54 5.10 -34.24
C SER A 664 24.87 4.64 -33.62
N GLY A 665 25.82 4.20 -34.46
CA GLY A 665 27.09 3.61 -34.02
C GLY A 665 27.05 2.10 -33.75
N SER A 666 25.86 1.49 -33.67
CA SER A 666 25.67 0.04 -33.54
C SER A 666 26.46 -0.72 -34.60
N THR A 667 27.12 -1.81 -34.21
CA THR A 667 27.67 -2.81 -35.13
C THR A 667 27.25 -4.20 -34.70
N VAL A 668 26.57 -4.95 -35.57
CA VAL A 668 26.29 -6.37 -35.41
C VAL A 668 26.97 -7.13 -36.54
N ASP A 669 27.98 -7.92 -36.18
CA ASP A 669 28.71 -8.79 -37.10
C ASP A 669 28.14 -10.22 -37.04
N GLY A 670 26.99 -10.41 -37.68
CA GLY A 670 26.20 -11.65 -37.67
C GLY A 670 24.78 -11.45 -38.20
N ASP A 671 24.04 -12.56 -38.32
CA ASP A 671 22.61 -12.55 -38.67
C ASP A 671 21.76 -12.32 -37.41
N ILE A 672 20.59 -11.69 -37.57
CA ILE A 672 19.58 -11.50 -36.53
C ILE A 672 18.35 -12.36 -36.86
N TYR A 673 17.94 -13.21 -35.93
CA TYR A 673 16.67 -13.93 -35.95
C TYR A 673 15.77 -13.41 -34.82
N LEU A 674 14.64 -12.79 -35.18
CA LEU A 674 13.74 -12.13 -34.22
C LEU A 674 12.80 -13.08 -33.49
N GLY A 675 12.56 -14.29 -34.01
CA GLY A 675 11.60 -15.24 -33.46
C GLY A 675 10.31 -15.38 -34.29
N SER A 676 9.18 -15.52 -33.61
CA SER A 676 7.88 -15.84 -34.23
C SER A 676 6.76 -14.89 -33.80
N GLY A 677 6.37 -13.97 -34.69
CA GLY A 677 5.15 -13.18 -34.63
C GLY A 677 5.21 -11.94 -33.71
N TYR A 678 4.73 -10.82 -34.25
CA TYR A 678 4.66 -9.49 -33.64
C TYR A 678 6.00 -8.91 -33.17
N ASP A 679 7.12 -9.41 -33.72
CA ASP A 679 8.45 -8.89 -33.40
C ASP A 679 8.72 -7.55 -34.10
N MET A 680 9.67 -6.79 -33.56
CA MET A 680 10.10 -5.49 -34.09
C MET A 680 11.61 -5.43 -34.27
N PHE A 681 12.05 -4.95 -35.44
CA PHE A 681 13.42 -4.54 -35.67
C PHE A 681 13.45 -3.04 -35.92
N ALA A 682 14.23 -2.31 -35.11
CA ALA A 682 14.40 -0.87 -35.23
C ALA A 682 15.84 -0.52 -35.65
N THR A 683 16.01 0.40 -36.59
CA THR A 683 17.33 0.82 -37.10
C THR A 683 17.30 2.25 -37.60
N SER A 684 18.46 2.90 -37.79
CA SER A 684 18.51 4.23 -38.41
C SER A 684 18.01 4.17 -39.86
N LEU A 685 17.22 5.18 -40.26
CA LEU A 685 16.80 5.36 -41.66
C LEU A 685 18.02 5.56 -42.59
N VAL A 686 19.04 6.27 -42.11
CA VAL A 686 20.28 6.52 -42.86
C VAL A 686 21.22 5.34 -42.68
N ASN A 687 21.37 4.55 -43.75
CA ASN A 687 22.31 3.44 -43.77
C ASN A 687 23.61 3.82 -44.50
N ASN A 688 24.68 4.07 -43.74
CA ASN A 688 26.03 4.36 -44.25
C ASN A 688 26.91 3.10 -44.36
N GLY A 689 26.39 1.94 -43.96
CA GLY A 689 27.11 0.66 -43.94
C GLY A 689 26.86 -0.20 -45.18
N PRO A 690 27.61 -1.31 -45.33
CA PRO A 690 27.48 -2.22 -46.47
C PRO A 690 26.28 -3.18 -46.38
N GLY A 691 25.65 -3.35 -45.21
CA GLY A 691 24.50 -4.25 -45.03
C GLY A 691 23.17 -3.62 -45.45
N GLU A 692 22.08 -4.38 -45.32
CA GLU A 692 20.72 -3.94 -45.70
C GLU A 692 20.17 -2.85 -44.77
N PHE A 693 20.56 -2.91 -43.49
CA PHE A 693 20.15 -2.02 -42.41
C PHE A 693 21.37 -1.38 -41.73
N ALA A 694 21.19 -0.19 -41.16
CA ALA A 694 22.28 0.56 -40.53
C ALA A 694 22.87 -0.22 -39.35
N GLY A 695 24.20 -0.34 -39.33
CA GLY A 695 24.92 -1.02 -38.25
C GLY A 695 24.93 -2.54 -38.32
N LEU A 696 24.47 -3.16 -39.41
CA LEU A 696 24.44 -4.62 -39.59
C LEU A 696 25.28 -5.04 -40.80
N THR A 697 25.94 -6.19 -40.72
CA THR A 697 26.58 -6.85 -41.87
C THR A 697 25.80 -8.07 -42.37
N GLY A 698 25.02 -8.73 -41.50
CA GLY A 698 24.20 -9.90 -41.82
C GLY A 698 22.75 -9.60 -42.21
N ARG A 699 21.91 -10.64 -42.19
CA ARG A 699 20.48 -10.60 -42.52
C ARG A 699 19.61 -10.49 -41.27
N VAL A 700 18.42 -9.91 -41.41
CA VAL A 700 17.37 -9.96 -40.39
C VAL A 700 16.26 -10.92 -40.85
N THR A 701 15.90 -11.88 -40.02
CA THR A 701 14.92 -12.95 -40.32
C THR A 701 13.95 -13.20 -39.16
N GLY A 702 12.82 -13.86 -39.44
CA GLY A 702 11.76 -14.16 -38.47
C GLY A 702 10.61 -14.92 -39.11
N ILE A 703 9.63 -15.35 -38.30
CA ILE A 703 8.43 -16.07 -38.76
C ILE A 703 7.18 -15.29 -38.37
N GLY A 704 6.22 -15.11 -39.28
CA GLY A 704 4.96 -14.42 -39.00
C GLY A 704 5.05 -12.88 -39.11
N PRO A 705 4.01 -12.14 -38.67
CA PRO A 705 3.96 -10.68 -38.77
C PRO A 705 5.09 -10.03 -37.98
N ALA A 706 5.74 -9.01 -38.53
CA ALA A 706 6.81 -8.27 -37.87
C ALA A 706 6.86 -6.82 -38.35
N THR A 707 7.32 -5.92 -37.48
CA THR A 707 7.42 -4.48 -37.74
C THR A 707 8.86 -4.07 -37.99
N LEU A 708 9.10 -3.36 -39.09
CA LEU A 708 10.34 -2.62 -39.32
C LEU A 708 10.14 -1.18 -38.85
N ARG A 709 10.95 -0.72 -37.89
CA ARG A 709 10.92 0.66 -37.40
C ARG A 709 12.18 1.42 -37.80
N TYR A 710 12.03 2.59 -38.39
CA TYR A 710 13.15 3.48 -38.69
C TYR A 710 13.25 4.63 -37.69
N PHE A 711 14.42 4.82 -37.09
CA PHE A 711 14.73 6.03 -36.33
C PHE A 711 15.05 7.19 -37.30
N VAL A 712 14.44 8.34 -37.02
CA VAL A 712 14.60 9.58 -37.78
C VAL A 712 14.95 10.71 -36.81
N ASP A 713 16.19 11.16 -36.86
CA ASP A 713 16.78 12.17 -35.97
C ASP A 713 17.11 13.49 -36.68
N ALA A 714 16.91 13.55 -37.99
CA ALA A 714 17.10 14.72 -38.84
C ALA A 714 16.08 14.75 -39.99
N ASP A 715 15.85 15.94 -40.53
CA ASP A 715 14.96 16.16 -41.68
C ASP A 715 15.31 15.23 -42.84
N THR A 716 14.35 14.40 -43.25
CA THR A 716 14.58 13.35 -44.25
C THR A 716 13.39 13.21 -45.19
N THR A 717 13.67 12.95 -46.46
CA THR A 717 12.65 12.58 -47.46
C THR A 717 12.87 11.14 -47.91
N THR A 718 11.82 10.31 -47.87
CA THR A 718 11.92 8.90 -48.28
C THR A 718 10.60 8.35 -48.81
N ALA A 719 10.66 7.30 -49.63
CA ALA A 719 9.49 6.51 -49.97
C ALA A 719 9.28 5.43 -48.90
N PRO A 720 8.06 5.25 -48.36
CA PRO A 720 7.76 4.07 -47.55
C PRO A 720 8.13 2.82 -48.37
N ALA A 721 8.84 1.87 -47.78
CA ALA A 721 9.15 0.59 -48.43
C ALA A 721 9.40 -0.48 -47.38
N LEU A 722 8.65 -1.59 -47.45
CA LEU A 722 8.99 -2.78 -46.69
C LEU A 722 10.24 -3.43 -47.29
N LYS A 723 11.06 -4.00 -46.42
CA LYS A 723 12.24 -4.78 -46.76
C LYS A 723 12.13 -6.16 -46.12
N GLY A 724 12.80 -7.16 -46.68
CA GLY A 724 12.80 -8.51 -46.10
C GLY A 724 11.39 -9.12 -45.90
N PHE A 725 11.17 -9.67 -44.69
CA PHE A 725 9.95 -10.41 -44.31
C PHE A 725 8.96 -9.58 -43.49
N PHE A 726 9.24 -8.29 -43.24
CA PHE A 726 8.39 -7.43 -42.41
C PHE A 726 7.03 -7.21 -43.08
N SER A 727 5.96 -7.20 -42.26
CA SER A 727 4.59 -6.96 -42.70
C SER A 727 4.13 -5.52 -42.46
N ASP A 728 4.77 -4.83 -41.51
CA ASP A 728 4.37 -3.50 -41.05
C ASP A 728 5.58 -2.56 -41.02
N LEU A 729 5.33 -1.28 -41.32
CA LEU A 729 6.36 -0.24 -41.36
C LEU A 729 6.08 0.82 -40.30
N SER A 730 7.13 1.25 -39.61
CA SER A 730 7.07 2.23 -38.54
C SER A 730 8.20 3.26 -38.64
N TYR A 731 7.95 4.47 -38.18
CA TYR A 731 8.99 5.49 -38.00
C TYR A 731 8.93 6.03 -36.57
N GLN A 732 10.10 6.32 -35.98
CA GLN A 732 10.19 6.98 -34.70
C GLN A 732 11.03 8.24 -34.84
N LEU A 733 10.40 9.40 -34.68
CA LEU A 733 11.01 10.71 -34.83
C LEU A 733 11.56 11.20 -33.49
N SER A 734 12.66 11.94 -33.56
CA SER A 734 13.30 12.61 -32.44
C SER A 734 13.87 13.95 -32.89
N ASN A 735 14.28 14.80 -31.93
CA ASN A 735 14.89 16.11 -32.20
C ASN A 735 14.05 17.02 -33.12
N ASP A 736 12.73 16.94 -33.01
CA ASP A 736 11.76 17.68 -33.84
C ASP A 736 11.96 17.52 -35.36
N ALA A 737 12.54 16.40 -35.80
CA ALA A 737 12.81 16.13 -37.21
C ALA A 737 11.54 16.15 -38.09
N THR A 738 11.71 16.53 -39.36
CA THR A 738 10.67 16.48 -40.38
C THR A 738 10.86 15.29 -41.32
N LEU A 739 9.93 14.33 -41.31
CA LEU A 739 9.90 13.19 -42.23
C LEU A 739 8.93 13.44 -43.39
N THR A 740 9.45 13.60 -44.61
CA THR A 740 8.64 13.70 -45.83
C THR A 740 8.51 12.34 -46.50
N LEU A 741 7.28 11.82 -46.63
CA LEU A 741 6.98 10.53 -47.24
C LEU A 741 6.51 10.69 -48.69
N THR A 742 7.35 10.25 -49.64
CA THR A 742 7.13 10.36 -51.09
C THR A 742 6.89 8.98 -51.71
N GLY A 743 5.65 8.60 -52.00
CA GLY A 743 5.35 7.34 -52.70
C GLY A 743 4.07 6.64 -52.23
N SER A 744 3.67 5.58 -52.93
CA SER A 744 2.42 4.87 -52.65
C SER A 744 2.62 3.42 -52.22
N ASN A 745 2.22 3.10 -50.99
CA ASN A 745 2.21 1.72 -50.50
C ASN A 745 0.85 1.39 -49.85
N GLY A 746 0.42 0.13 -50.02
CA GLY A 746 -0.73 -0.44 -49.34
C GLY A 746 -0.40 -1.15 -48.03
N VAL A 747 0.66 -0.70 -47.37
CA VAL A 747 1.15 -1.25 -46.09
C VAL A 747 0.68 -0.34 -44.96
N GLY A 748 0.34 -0.90 -43.79
CA GLY A 748 0.08 -0.11 -42.59
C GLY A 748 1.31 0.68 -42.16
N LEU A 749 1.14 1.96 -41.89
CA LEU A 749 2.18 2.88 -41.45
C LEU A 749 1.94 3.27 -39.99
N SER A 750 2.93 3.17 -39.13
CA SER A 750 2.88 3.75 -37.78
C SER A 750 3.96 4.80 -37.59
N VAL A 751 3.67 5.84 -36.79
CA VAL A 751 4.65 6.87 -36.43
C VAL A 751 4.59 7.14 -34.93
N ALA A 752 5.76 7.25 -34.31
CA ALA A 752 5.93 7.52 -32.89
C ALA A 752 6.99 8.61 -32.63
N GLY A 753 7.01 9.16 -31.41
CA GLY A 753 8.03 10.10 -30.95
C GLY A 753 7.61 11.57 -31.12
N SER A 754 8.57 12.44 -31.42
CA SER A 754 8.35 13.90 -31.50
C SER A 754 8.88 14.47 -32.81
N GLY A 755 8.04 15.17 -33.57
CA GLY A 755 8.44 15.81 -34.83
C GLY A 755 7.29 15.99 -35.83
N GLN A 756 7.64 16.27 -37.07
CA GLN A 756 6.69 16.54 -38.16
C GLN A 756 6.73 15.45 -39.23
N VAL A 757 5.57 15.09 -39.78
CA VAL A 757 5.46 14.17 -40.92
C VAL A 757 4.72 14.85 -42.05
N VAL A 758 5.30 14.87 -43.26
CA VAL A 758 4.65 15.40 -44.46
C VAL A 758 4.45 14.28 -45.46
N LEU A 759 3.21 13.84 -45.66
CA LEU A 759 2.86 12.83 -46.64
C LEU A 759 2.51 13.50 -47.97
N THR A 760 3.30 13.28 -49.02
CA THR A 760 3.03 13.79 -50.37
C THR A 760 2.61 12.71 -51.36
N GLY A 761 2.87 11.44 -51.05
CA GLY A 761 2.42 10.30 -51.83
C GLY A 761 0.99 9.85 -51.51
N ASP A 762 0.38 9.12 -52.44
CA ASP A 762 -0.94 8.50 -52.26
C ASP A 762 -0.84 7.18 -51.49
N MET A 763 -1.73 6.87 -50.55
CA MET A 763 -1.79 5.55 -49.88
C MET A 763 -3.13 4.88 -50.12
N THR A 764 -3.14 3.55 -50.29
CA THR A 764 -4.37 2.78 -50.49
C THR A 764 -4.29 1.44 -49.77
N GLY A 765 -5.20 1.18 -48.82
CA GLY A 765 -5.16 -0.06 -48.02
C GLY A 765 -6.54 -0.66 -47.76
N THR A 766 -6.59 -1.98 -47.65
CA THR A 766 -7.73 -2.73 -47.10
C THR A 766 -7.26 -3.45 -45.85
N THR A 767 -7.71 -3.02 -44.68
CA THR A 767 -7.20 -3.54 -43.39
C THR A 767 -8.26 -3.47 -42.30
N ASP A 768 -8.11 -4.34 -41.29
CA ASP A 768 -8.90 -4.36 -40.07
C ASP A 768 -8.30 -3.44 -38.97
N ARG A 769 -7.16 -2.77 -39.25
CA ARG A 769 -6.47 -1.82 -38.34
C ARG A 769 -6.38 -0.42 -38.97
N SER A 770 -5.75 0.53 -38.28
CA SER A 770 -5.45 1.84 -38.85
C SER A 770 -4.52 1.74 -40.06
N LEU A 771 -4.82 2.44 -41.16
CA LEU A 771 -3.89 2.52 -42.31
C LEU A 771 -2.67 3.40 -41.95
N ILE A 772 -2.92 4.51 -41.26
CA ILE A 772 -1.90 5.33 -40.60
C ILE A 772 -2.20 5.35 -39.10
N ASP A 773 -1.24 4.93 -38.30
CA ASP A 773 -1.34 4.86 -36.85
C ASP A 773 -0.36 5.81 -36.18
N LEU A 774 -0.88 6.94 -35.70
CA LEU A 774 -0.15 7.89 -34.86
C LEU A 774 -0.40 7.64 -33.38
N THR A 775 -0.96 6.50 -32.99
CA THR A 775 -1.11 6.09 -31.58
C THR A 775 0.06 5.24 -31.10
N ALA A 776 0.96 4.84 -32.00
CA ALA A 776 2.12 4.03 -31.70
C ALA A 776 3.04 4.71 -30.69
N MET A 777 3.47 3.96 -29.67
CA MET A 777 4.40 4.43 -28.65
C MET A 777 5.85 4.36 -29.13
N ALA A 778 6.67 5.30 -28.68
CA ALA A 778 8.11 5.31 -28.90
C ALA A 778 8.81 4.21 -28.08
N ILE A 779 9.84 3.58 -28.65
CA ILE A 779 10.74 2.70 -27.89
C ILE A 779 11.56 3.58 -26.96
N ALA A 780 11.62 3.23 -25.67
CA ALA A 780 12.55 3.83 -24.71
C ALA A 780 13.98 3.35 -25.04
N LEU A 781 14.91 4.29 -25.27
CA LEU A 781 16.25 3.98 -25.80
C LEU A 781 17.34 3.92 -24.73
N ASP A 782 17.04 4.32 -23.51
CA ASP A 782 17.97 4.53 -22.40
C ASP A 782 17.60 3.73 -21.14
N GLY A 783 16.57 2.89 -21.19
CA GLY A 783 16.07 2.16 -20.02
C GLY A 783 15.24 3.03 -19.07
N ALA A 784 14.80 4.22 -19.48
CA ALA A 784 13.87 5.02 -18.69
C ALA A 784 12.50 4.32 -18.53
N ASP A 785 11.93 4.39 -17.33
CA ASP A 785 10.62 3.78 -16.98
C ASP A 785 9.44 4.34 -17.79
N GLN A 786 9.60 5.49 -18.43
CA GLN A 786 8.56 6.14 -19.20
C GLN A 786 8.98 6.31 -20.66
N PRO A 787 8.15 5.87 -21.62
CA PRO A 787 8.40 6.13 -23.02
C PRO A 787 8.40 7.65 -23.26
N PRO A 788 9.21 8.15 -24.22
CA PRO A 788 9.19 9.56 -24.61
C PRO A 788 7.78 10.04 -24.96
N ALA A 789 7.52 11.34 -24.73
CA ALA A 789 6.27 11.96 -25.14
C ALA A 789 6.01 11.74 -26.64
N ASN A 790 4.78 11.38 -26.99
CA ASN A 790 4.36 11.17 -28.38
C ASN A 790 3.66 12.45 -28.86
N THR A 791 4.37 13.30 -29.60
CA THR A 791 3.92 14.61 -30.08
C THR A 791 4.25 14.78 -31.57
N ILE A 792 3.55 14.03 -32.39
CA ILE A 792 3.64 14.02 -33.85
C ILE A 792 2.63 15.00 -34.45
N ALA A 793 3.11 15.84 -35.36
CA ALA A 793 2.28 16.66 -36.23
C ALA A 793 2.36 16.14 -37.67
N MET A 794 1.28 15.55 -38.18
CA MET A 794 1.25 15.00 -39.54
C MET A 794 0.44 15.88 -40.49
N THR A 795 0.98 16.15 -41.68
CA THR A 795 0.29 16.83 -42.79
C THR A 795 0.16 15.91 -43.99
N ASN A 796 -1.06 15.64 -44.44
CA ASN A 796 -1.35 14.95 -45.70
C ASN A 796 -1.55 15.92 -46.86
N ASN A 797 -0.74 15.81 -47.90
CA ASN A 797 -0.88 16.52 -49.18
C ASN A 797 -1.26 15.58 -50.34
N GLY A 798 -1.32 14.26 -50.12
CA GLY A 798 -1.65 13.23 -51.12
C GLY A 798 -3.08 12.67 -50.98
N THR A 799 -3.34 11.53 -51.62
CA THR A 799 -4.62 10.81 -51.57
C THR A 799 -4.53 9.58 -50.68
N ILE A 800 -5.34 9.49 -49.62
CA ILE A 800 -5.45 8.31 -48.75
C ILE A 800 -6.76 7.58 -49.06
N THR A 801 -6.71 6.35 -49.55
CA THR A 801 -7.88 5.50 -49.83
C THR A 801 -7.94 4.34 -48.83
N PHE A 802 -8.96 4.32 -47.98
CA PHE A 802 -9.16 3.27 -46.98
C PHE A 802 -10.41 2.45 -47.29
N ARG A 803 -10.24 1.13 -47.23
CA ARG A 803 -11.34 0.15 -47.30
C ARG A 803 -11.32 -0.69 -46.04
N GLN A 804 -12.47 -0.84 -45.40
CA GLN A 804 -12.59 -1.67 -44.20
C GLN A 804 -12.45 -3.15 -44.56
N GLY A 805 -11.70 -3.90 -43.74
CA GLY A 805 -11.67 -5.37 -43.77
C GLY A 805 -12.96 -6.02 -43.25
N THR A 806 -12.94 -7.35 -43.12
CA THR A 806 -14.15 -8.16 -42.89
C THR A 806 -14.65 -8.13 -41.44
N PHE A 807 -13.80 -7.79 -40.46
CA PHE A 807 -14.08 -8.00 -39.03
C PHE A 807 -13.55 -6.89 -38.10
N SER A 808 -13.82 -5.60 -38.34
CA SER A 808 -13.28 -4.55 -37.43
C SER A 808 -13.94 -3.16 -37.46
N TYR A 809 -13.54 -2.32 -36.51
CA TYR A 809 -13.76 -0.87 -36.34
C TYR A 809 -12.63 -0.01 -36.95
N GLY A 810 -12.00 -0.46 -38.05
CA GLY A 810 -10.80 0.17 -38.61
C GLY A 810 -10.97 1.65 -39.01
N THR A 811 -9.90 2.43 -38.87
CA THR A 811 -9.85 3.86 -39.22
C THR A 811 -8.81 4.13 -40.32
N ALA A 812 -8.98 5.13 -41.17
CA ALA A 812 -7.93 5.46 -42.13
C ALA A 812 -6.72 6.08 -41.42
N ILE A 813 -6.95 7.01 -40.49
CA ILE A 813 -5.93 7.63 -39.65
C ILE A 813 -6.37 7.58 -38.17
N GLY A 814 -5.58 6.92 -37.33
CA GLY A 814 -5.70 6.99 -35.87
C GLY A 814 -4.73 8.04 -35.31
N VAL A 815 -5.24 9.01 -34.56
CA VAL A 815 -4.46 10.11 -33.99
C VAL A 815 -4.48 10.00 -32.46
N GLY A 816 -3.32 9.74 -31.87
CA GLY A 816 -3.16 9.66 -30.41
C GLY A 816 -3.41 10.99 -29.70
N GLU A 817 -3.59 10.93 -28.38
CA GLU A 817 -3.60 12.11 -27.53
C GLU A 817 -2.24 12.84 -27.61
N GLY A 818 -2.25 14.18 -27.69
CA GLY A 818 -1.04 14.99 -27.88
C GLY A 818 -0.58 15.13 -29.34
N ASN A 819 -1.12 14.33 -30.25
CA ASN A 819 -0.80 14.39 -31.68
C ASN A 819 -1.78 15.30 -32.45
N SER A 820 -1.31 15.81 -33.60
CA SER A 820 -2.12 16.64 -34.50
C SER A 820 -2.06 16.15 -35.94
N PHE A 821 -3.14 16.38 -36.69
CA PHE A 821 -3.26 15.96 -38.07
C PHE A 821 -3.88 17.07 -38.94
N THR A 822 -3.23 17.36 -40.08
CA THR A 822 -3.71 18.31 -41.09
C THR A 822 -3.91 17.60 -42.43
N ASN A 823 -5.12 17.63 -42.98
CA ASN A 823 -5.40 17.16 -44.33
C ASN A 823 -5.48 18.34 -45.31
N ASN A 824 -4.53 18.45 -46.25
CA ASN A 824 -4.60 19.32 -47.42
C ASN A 824 -4.93 18.54 -48.71
N GLY A 825 -4.79 17.21 -48.68
CA GLY A 825 -5.03 16.32 -49.82
C GLY A 825 -6.45 15.73 -49.86
N THR A 826 -6.57 14.48 -50.31
CA THR A 826 -7.86 13.75 -50.37
C THR A 826 -7.83 12.54 -49.44
N ILE A 827 -8.94 12.26 -48.73
CA ILE A 827 -9.15 11.01 -48.00
C ILE A 827 -10.44 10.36 -48.50
N ASP A 828 -10.39 9.16 -49.07
CA ASP A 828 -11.55 8.39 -49.57
C ASP A 828 -11.76 7.17 -48.67
N VAL A 829 -12.89 7.12 -47.95
CA VAL A 829 -13.26 6.04 -47.05
C VAL A 829 -14.49 5.33 -47.58
N ARG A 830 -14.33 4.03 -47.86
CA ARG A 830 -15.43 3.17 -48.33
C ARG A 830 -15.58 1.96 -47.44
N VAL A 831 -16.73 1.87 -46.79
CA VAL A 831 -17.07 0.78 -45.89
C VAL A 831 -18.07 -0.14 -46.58
N GLY A 832 -17.75 -1.44 -46.60
CA GLY A 832 -18.69 -2.47 -47.05
C GLY A 832 -19.72 -2.81 -45.98
N ILE A 833 -20.66 -3.72 -46.29
CA ILE A 833 -21.64 -4.19 -45.31
C ILE A 833 -20.92 -5.06 -44.27
N SER A 834 -20.66 -4.53 -43.07
CA SER A 834 -20.10 -5.27 -41.93
C SER A 834 -21.21 -6.00 -41.16
N LEU A 835 -20.91 -7.18 -40.60
CA LEU A 835 -21.83 -7.96 -39.75
C LEU A 835 -22.25 -7.22 -38.46
N TYR A 836 -21.50 -6.19 -38.05
CA TYR A 836 -21.73 -5.45 -36.81
C TYR A 836 -22.27 -4.02 -37.03
N GLY A 837 -22.33 -3.54 -38.29
CA GLY A 837 -22.74 -2.18 -38.66
C GLY A 837 -21.61 -1.34 -39.29
N PRO A 838 -21.93 -0.23 -39.96
CA PRO A 838 -20.95 0.63 -40.64
C PRO A 838 -20.15 1.48 -39.62
N TYR A 839 -18.90 1.09 -39.32
CA TYR A 839 -18.05 1.78 -38.32
C TYR A 839 -16.69 2.27 -38.83
N GLY A 840 -16.51 2.48 -40.14
CA GLY A 840 -15.26 3.08 -40.64
C GLY A 840 -15.18 4.57 -40.32
N THR A 841 -13.99 5.06 -39.96
CA THR A 841 -13.74 6.50 -39.73
C THR A 841 -12.54 6.98 -40.54
N ALA A 842 -12.60 8.17 -41.15
CA ALA A 842 -11.45 8.73 -41.88
C ALA A 842 -10.36 9.17 -40.91
N ILE A 843 -10.68 10.02 -39.95
CA ILE A 843 -9.75 10.48 -38.91
C ILE A 843 -10.38 10.24 -37.54
N SER A 844 -9.68 9.56 -36.64
CA SER A 844 -10.17 9.29 -35.28
C SER A 844 -9.16 9.76 -34.23
N GLY A 845 -9.61 10.57 -33.26
CA GLY A 845 -8.82 11.04 -32.12
C GLY A 845 -8.15 12.40 -32.34
N GLY A 846 -7.03 12.60 -31.64
CA GLY A 846 -6.19 13.81 -31.71
C GLY A 846 -6.66 14.99 -30.86
N THR A 847 -5.71 15.84 -30.48
CA THR A 847 -5.99 17.12 -29.80
C THR A 847 -6.34 18.21 -30.82
N THR A 848 -5.72 18.19 -32.00
CA THR A 848 -6.03 19.13 -33.08
C THR A 848 -6.10 18.42 -34.43
N VAL A 849 -7.24 18.57 -35.11
CA VAL A 849 -7.45 18.07 -36.48
C VAL A 849 -7.83 19.24 -37.38
N VAL A 850 -7.14 19.38 -38.50
CA VAL A 850 -7.40 20.41 -39.53
C VAL A 850 -7.71 19.73 -40.85
N ASN A 851 -8.84 20.06 -41.49
CA ASN A 851 -9.16 19.65 -42.84
C ASN A 851 -9.26 20.87 -43.76
N ASN A 852 -8.29 21.03 -44.65
CA ASN A 852 -8.27 22.00 -45.74
C ASN A 852 -8.54 21.32 -47.11
N GLY A 853 -8.42 20.00 -47.17
CA GLY A 853 -8.58 19.18 -48.36
C GLY A 853 -10.00 18.60 -48.52
N VAL A 854 -10.08 17.40 -49.09
CA VAL A 854 -11.36 16.69 -49.34
C VAL A 854 -11.41 15.38 -48.56
N ILE A 855 -12.53 15.09 -47.90
CA ILE A 855 -12.84 13.79 -47.30
C ILE A 855 -14.11 13.24 -47.97
N ARG A 856 -14.03 12.04 -48.57
CA ARG A 856 -15.15 11.35 -49.24
C ARG A 856 -15.59 10.13 -48.46
N LEU A 857 -16.90 9.99 -48.26
CA LEU A 857 -17.47 8.97 -47.38
C LEU A 857 -18.48 8.07 -48.10
N SER A 858 -18.45 6.78 -47.76
CA SER A 858 -19.54 5.83 -48.02
C SER A 858 -19.65 4.84 -46.87
N GLY A 859 -20.71 4.95 -46.07
CA GLY A 859 -20.95 4.11 -44.88
C GLY A 859 -19.99 4.39 -43.73
N SER A 860 -19.54 5.64 -43.55
CA SER A 860 -18.46 5.97 -42.60
C SER A 860 -18.67 7.31 -41.90
N THR A 861 -17.85 7.57 -40.87
CA THR A 861 -17.68 8.89 -40.26
C THR A 861 -16.47 9.59 -40.87
N GLY A 862 -16.58 10.88 -41.21
CA GLY A 862 -15.44 11.67 -41.68
C GLY A 862 -14.42 11.87 -40.57
N ILE A 863 -14.77 12.66 -39.57
CA ILE A 863 -13.88 12.96 -38.45
C ILE A 863 -14.55 12.60 -37.13
N ARG A 864 -13.87 11.80 -36.32
CA ARG A 864 -14.23 11.50 -34.94
C ARG A 864 -13.22 12.13 -34.00
N THR A 865 -13.66 13.05 -33.14
CA THR A 865 -12.74 13.72 -32.18
C THR A 865 -12.32 12.78 -31.05
N SER A 866 -11.37 13.21 -30.21
CA SER A 866 -10.96 12.52 -28.98
C SER A 866 -11.98 12.59 -27.82
N PHE A 867 -13.10 13.30 -27.99
CA PHE A 867 -14.14 13.52 -26.98
C PHE A 867 -13.67 14.29 -25.73
N THR A 868 -12.53 14.97 -25.81
CA THR A 868 -12.04 15.83 -24.74
C THR A 868 -12.50 17.29 -24.96
N PRO A 869 -12.72 18.08 -23.89
CA PRO A 869 -13.08 19.49 -24.03
C PRO A 869 -12.04 20.31 -24.82
N ASP A 870 -10.77 19.88 -24.78
CA ASP A 870 -9.63 20.53 -25.43
C ASP A 870 -9.46 20.12 -26.91
N ALA A 871 -10.29 19.22 -27.43
CA ALA A 871 -10.25 18.83 -28.83
C ALA A 871 -10.62 20.01 -29.74
N ILE A 872 -9.79 20.31 -30.73
CA ILE A 872 -10.02 21.37 -31.73
C ILE A 872 -10.08 20.77 -33.13
N LEU A 873 -11.24 20.90 -33.78
CA LEU A 873 -11.45 20.58 -35.18
C LEU A 873 -11.61 21.87 -36.00
N ARG A 874 -10.81 22.03 -37.06
CA ARG A 874 -10.96 23.10 -38.06
C ARG A 874 -11.23 22.51 -39.43
N ASN A 875 -12.42 22.73 -39.99
CA ASN A 875 -12.76 22.36 -41.36
C ASN A 875 -12.86 23.60 -42.25
N ALA A 876 -11.86 23.81 -43.10
CA ALA A 876 -11.89 24.79 -44.19
C ALA A 876 -12.06 24.15 -45.58
N GLY A 877 -11.94 22.82 -45.67
CA GLY A 877 -12.10 22.02 -46.87
C GLY A 877 -13.50 21.45 -47.07
N VAL A 878 -13.58 20.29 -47.72
CA VAL A 878 -14.83 19.59 -48.06
C VAL A 878 -14.87 18.25 -47.33
N ILE A 879 -16.00 17.93 -46.70
CA ILE A 879 -16.37 16.59 -46.26
C ILE A 879 -17.67 16.23 -46.99
N GLU A 880 -17.63 15.23 -47.87
CA GLU A 880 -18.76 14.87 -48.73
C GLU A 880 -19.07 13.37 -48.69
N GLN A 881 -20.35 13.01 -48.77
CA GLN A 881 -20.76 11.65 -49.06
C GLN A 881 -20.78 11.39 -50.57
N VAL A 882 -20.24 10.24 -50.99
CA VAL A 882 -20.29 9.81 -52.39
C VAL A 882 -21.72 9.42 -52.78
N GLY A 883 -22.23 9.96 -53.88
CA GLY A 883 -23.59 9.68 -54.34
C GLY A 883 -23.85 8.19 -54.58
N GLY A 884 -24.98 7.68 -54.04
CA GLY A 884 -25.33 6.25 -54.08
C GLY A 884 -24.56 5.37 -53.09
N GLY A 885 -23.67 5.95 -52.27
CA GLY A 885 -23.01 5.28 -51.15
C GLY A 885 -23.95 5.07 -49.96
N ALA A 886 -23.49 4.30 -48.97
CA ALA A 886 -24.23 4.11 -47.71
C ALA A 886 -24.18 5.37 -46.82
N LEU A 887 -25.21 5.55 -45.99
CA LEU A 887 -25.39 6.68 -45.08
C LEU A 887 -24.12 6.94 -44.26
N SER A 888 -23.64 8.18 -44.29
CA SER A 888 -22.39 8.62 -43.64
C SER A 888 -22.63 9.82 -42.71
N VAL A 889 -21.72 10.02 -41.75
CA VAL A 889 -21.71 11.17 -40.83
C VAL A 889 -20.49 12.02 -41.12
N GLY A 890 -20.64 13.34 -41.22
CA GLY A 890 -19.52 14.24 -41.52
C GLY A 890 -18.52 14.28 -40.36
N VAL A 891 -18.99 14.76 -39.20
CA VAL A 891 -18.21 14.87 -37.96
C VAL A 891 -19.00 14.26 -36.81
N ASN A 892 -18.32 13.51 -35.95
CA ASN A 892 -18.84 13.02 -34.69
C ASN A 892 -17.91 13.40 -33.54
N GLY A 893 -18.29 14.33 -32.66
CA GLY A 893 -17.37 14.79 -31.64
C GLY A 893 -17.86 15.89 -30.71
N SER A 894 -17.02 16.21 -29.73
CA SER A 894 -17.19 17.31 -28.76
C SER A 894 -15.97 18.24 -28.80
N GLY A 895 -15.93 19.27 -27.94
CA GLY A 895 -14.88 20.30 -27.95
C GLY A 895 -15.17 21.45 -28.92
N THR A 896 -14.13 22.04 -29.51
CA THR A 896 -14.25 23.20 -30.42
C THR A 896 -14.28 22.74 -31.88
N ILE A 897 -15.38 23.00 -32.58
CA ILE A 897 -15.57 22.68 -34.00
C ILE A 897 -15.74 23.98 -34.79
N LEU A 898 -14.79 24.29 -35.66
CA LEU A 898 -14.80 25.48 -36.51
C LEU A 898 -14.98 25.07 -37.97
N ASN A 899 -16.12 25.41 -38.57
CA ASN A 899 -16.41 25.11 -39.97
C ASN A 899 -16.47 26.39 -40.81
N THR A 900 -15.50 26.55 -41.70
CA THR A 900 -15.49 27.59 -42.76
C THR A 900 -15.62 26.99 -44.17
N GLY A 901 -15.50 25.66 -44.29
CA GLY A 901 -15.66 24.91 -45.53
C GLY A 901 -17.06 24.30 -45.70
N SER A 902 -17.15 23.12 -46.31
CA SER A 902 -18.42 22.39 -46.46
C SER A 902 -18.39 20.99 -45.82
N ILE A 903 -19.50 20.62 -45.20
CA ILE A 903 -19.78 19.27 -44.69
C ILE A 903 -21.16 18.87 -45.19
N GLU A 904 -21.20 17.87 -46.06
CA GLU A 904 -22.39 17.47 -46.80
C GLU A 904 -22.55 15.95 -46.83
N THR A 905 -23.57 15.44 -46.13
CA THR A 905 -23.79 13.98 -45.98
C THR A 905 -25.26 13.60 -46.11
N GLU A 906 -25.58 12.31 -46.32
CA GLU A 906 -26.98 11.85 -46.19
C GLU A 906 -27.38 11.71 -44.72
N GLY A 907 -26.48 11.21 -43.88
CA GLY A 907 -26.62 11.27 -42.42
C GLY A 907 -26.29 12.66 -41.90
N SER A 908 -26.07 12.78 -40.59
CA SER A 908 -25.84 14.08 -39.97
C SER A 908 -24.51 14.70 -40.39
N ALA A 909 -24.51 16.00 -40.73
CA ALA A 909 -23.26 16.70 -41.03
C ALA A 909 -22.38 16.78 -39.77
N ILE A 910 -22.98 17.10 -38.62
CA ILE A 910 -22.34 17.05 -37.31
C ILE A 910 -23.23 16.30 -36.31
N VAL A 911 -22.61 15.38 -35.58
CA VAL A 911 -23.16 14.73 -34.37
C VAL A 911 -22.30 15.15 -33.19
N ILE A 912 -22.92 15.78 -32.19
CA ILE A 912 -22.28 16.11 -30.92
C ILE A 912 -22.46 14.92 -29.97
N SER A 913 -21.33 14.37 -29.50
CA SER A 913 -21.32 13.23 -28.58
C SER A 913 -20.09 13.26 -27.67
N GLY A 914 -20.17 12.60 -26.53
CA GLY A 914 -19.08 12.44 -25.57
C GLY A 914 -18.78 13.65 -24.68
N GLY A 915 -19.55 14.74 -24.80
CA GLY A 915 -19.37 15.95 -24.00
C GLY A 915 -19.96 17.21 -24.66
N PRO A 916 -19.87 18.38 -24.00
CA PRO A 916 -20.31 19.65 -24.57
C PRO A 916 -19.43 20.08 -25.75
N ALA A 917 -20.03 20.75 -26.74
CA ALA A 917 -19.32 21.28 -27.89
C ALA A 917 -19.56 22.79 -28.10
N PHE A 918 -18.55 23.47 -28.65
CA PHE A 918 -18.66 24.79 -29.24
C PHE A 918 -18.50 24.67 -30.76
N LEU A 919 -19.58 24.85 -31.50
CA LEU A 919 -19.63 24.82 -32.96
C LEU A 919 -19.73 26.24 -33.51
N SER A 920 -18.76 26.68 -34.30
CA SER A 920 -18.82 27.92 -35.08
C SER A 920 -18.86 27.59 -36.56
N ASN A 921 -19.91 28.01 -37.26
CA ASN A 921 -20.11 27.76 -38.67
C ASN A 921 -20.19 29.07 -39.47
N SER A 922 -19.27 29.28 -40.41
CA SER A 922 -19.37 30.32 -41.45
C SER A 922 -19.42 29.72 -42.86
N GLY A 923 -19.46 28.39 -42.97
CA GLY A 923 -19.51 27.63 -44.21
C GLY A 923 -20.83 26.87 -44.38
N ILE A 924 -20.79 25.67 -44.98
CA ILE A 924 -21.98 24.84 -45.25
C ILE A 924 -21.99 23.62 -44.33
N LEU A 925 -23.09 23.42 -43.62
CA LEU A 925 -23.46 22.17 -42.94
C LEU A 925 -24.78 21.67 -43.52
N ARG A 926 -24.75 20.59 -44.29
CA ARG A 926 -25.94 20.08 -44.98
C ARG A 926 -26.11 18.58 -44.80
N SER A 927 -27.31 18.17 -44.41
CA SER A 927 -27.74 16.78 -44.47
C SER A 927 -28.86 16.64 -45.51
N SER A 928 -28.81 15.61 -46.37
CA SER A 928 -29.85 15.37 -47.36
C SER A 928 -30.98 14.45 -46.88
N ALA A 929 -30.77 13.69 -45.79
CA ALA A 929 -31.80 12.79 -45.23
C ALA A 929 -31.92 12.83 -43.68
N GLY A 930 -30.97 13.46 -42.96
CA GLY A 930 -30.95 13.55 -41.49
C GLY A 930 -30.88 15.00 -40.98
N HIS A 931 -30.45 15.15 -39.72
CA HIS A 931 -30.21 16.46 -39.11
C HIS A 931 -28.93 17.08 -39.67
N ALA A 932 -28.84 18.39 -39.86
CA ALA A 932 -27.54 19.00 -40.15
C ALA A 932 -26.63 18.93 -38.92
N VAL A 933 -27.18 19.31 -37.76
CA VAL A 933 -26.49 19.26 -36.46
C VAL A 933 -27.39 18.53 -35.47
N SER A 934 -26.89 17.50 -34.81
CA SER A 934 -27.63 16.77 -33.77
C SER A 934 -26.76 16.48 -32.54
N SER A 935 -27.37 16.27 -31.38
CA SER A 935 -26.70 15.69 -30.20
C SER A 935 -27.20 14.27 -29.93
N THR A 936 -26.31 13.42 -29.43
CA THR A 936 -26.67 12.05 -28.97
C THR A 936 -26.81 11.98 -27.45
N ASP A 937 -26.10 12.83 -26.72
CA ASP A 937 -26.20 12.96 -25.28
C ASP A 937 -27.24 14.00 -24.91
N TYR A 938 -28.20 13.63 -24.04
CA TYR A 938 -29.29 14.51 -23.62
C TYR A 938 -28.93 15.38 -22.39
N TYR A 939 -27.78 15.15 -21.76
CA TYR A 939 -27.34 15.88 -20.56
C TYR A 939 -26.37 17.05 -20.85
N TYR A 940 -25.67 17.04 -21.98
CA TYR A 940 -24.63 18.03 -22.26
C TYR A 940 -25.17 19.18 -23.10
N ALA A 941 -25.27 20.36 -22.51
CA ALA A 941 -25.58 21.59 -23.22
C ALA A 941 -24.44 21.99 -24.17
N SER A 942 -24.79 22.32 -25.42
CA SER A 942 -23.81 22.72 -26.43
C SER A 942 -24.09 24.12 -26.96
N ARG A 943 -23.06 24.76 -27.54
CA ARG A 943 -23.13 26.11 -28.09
C ARG A 943 -22.92 26.05 -29.59
N VAL A 944 -23.87 26.57 -30.35
CA VAL A 944 -23.81 26.67 -31.81
C VAL A 944 -23.88 28.13 -32.22
N TRP A 945 -22.91 28.58 -33.01
CA TRP A 945 -22.89 29.92 -33.60
C TRP A 945 -22.82 29.79 -35.12
N ASN A 946 -23.94 30.03 -35.79
CA ASN A 946 -24.01 30.13 -37.23
C ASN A 946 -23.73 31.58 -37.63
N GLN A 947 -22.52 31.87 -38.08
CA GLN A 947 -22.03 33.20 -38.42
C GLN A 947 -22.58 33.67 -39.77
N VAL A 948 -22.35 34.96 -40.08
CA VAL A 948 -22.69 35.55 -41.39
C VAL A 948 -22.11 34.70 -42.53
N GLY A 949 -22.95 34.38 -43.51
CA GLY A 949 -22.59 33.53 -44.66
C GLY A 949 -22.70 32.02 -44.40
N GLY A 950 -22.86 31.59 -43.15
CA GLY A 950 -23.06 30.20 -42.78
C GLY A 950 -24.44 29.66 -43.19
N LEU A 951 -24.47 28.43 -43.72
CA LEU A 951 -25.68 27.66 -44.03
C LEU A 951 -25.74 26.41 -43.16
N ILE A 952 -26.88 26.17 -42.50
CA ILE A 952 -27.22 24.91 -41.83
C ILE A 952 -28.52 24.39 -42.42
N ALA A 953 -28.53 23.22 -43.07
CA ALA A 953 -29.70 22.69 -43.77
C ALA A 953 -29.94 21.21 -43.48
N GLY A 954 -31.09 20.90 -42.88
CA GLY A 954 -31.53 19.52 -42.61
C GLY A 954 -32.17 18.84 -43.82
N GLY A 955 -32.31 17.51 -43.73
CA GLY A 955 -33.03 16.72 -44.72
C GLY A 955 -34.53 17.00 -44.73
N PRO A 956 -35.24 16.69 -45.83
CA PRO A 956 -36.68 16.93 -45.91
C PRO A 956 -37.46 16.25 -44.78
N GLY A 957 -38.27 17.01 -44.05
CA GLY A 957 -39.10 16.51 -42.94
C GLY A 957 -38.34 16.21 -41.64
N VAL A 958 -37.06 16.59 -41.57
CA VAL A 958 -36.20 16.41 -40.39
C VAL A 958 -35.73 17.80 -39.91
N PRO A 959 -35.68 18.07 -38.59
CA PRO A 959 -35.11 19.30 -38.06
C PRO A 959 -33.68 19.53 -38.54
N ALA A 960 -33.35 20.76 -38.92
CA ALA A 960 -31.99 21.16 -39.28
C ALA A 960 -31.04 21.04 -38.09
N ILE A 961 -31.50 21.47 -36.91
CA ILE A 961 -30.73 21.41 -35.65
C ILE A 961 -31.58 20.70 -34.60
N ALA A 962 -31.01 19.70 -33.93
CA ALA A 962 -31.65 18.95 -32.86
C ALA A 962 -30.67 18.73 -31.69
N LEU A 963 -30.72 19.59 -30.68
CA LEU A 963 -29.79 19.61 -29.54
C LEU A 963 -30.52 19.37 -28.22
N SER A 964 -29.82 18.83 -27.23
CA SER A 964 -30.26 18.66 -25.84
C SER A 964 -30.72 19.98 -25.19
N SER A 965 -31.54 19.86 -24.14
CA SER A 965 -31.97 21.00 -23.30
C SER A 965 -30.77 21.74 -22.71
N GLY A 966 -30.87 23.06 -22.57
CA GLY A 966 -29.79 23.90 -22.06
C GLY A 966 -28.83 24.43 -23.13
N SER A 967 -29.03 24.06 -24.39
CA SER A 967 -28.16 24.46 -25.50
C SER A 967 -28.38 25.93 -25.91
N ILE A 968 -27.31 26.57 -26.40
CA ILE A 968 -27.31 27.97 -26.86
C ILE A 968 -27.11 27.99 -28.37
N LEU A 969 -28.01 28.66 -29.11
CA LEU A 969 -27.91 28.86 -30.55
C LEU A 969 -27.89 30.35 -30.90
N ALA A 970 -26.79 30.83 -31.48
CA ALA A 970 -26.69 32.15 -32.08
C ALA A 970 -26.71 32.06 -33.62
N ASN A 971 -27.56 32.85 -34.28
CA ASN A 971 -27.73 32.83 -35.73
C ASN A 971 -27.55 34.22 -36.37
N GLU A 972 -26.56 34.32 -37.25
CA GLU A 972 -26.25 35.44 -38.16
C GLU A 972 -26.31 34.99 -39.64
N GLY A 973 -26.39 33.67 -39.88
CA GLY A 973 -26.46 33.06 -41.20
C GLY A 973 -27.87 32.57 -41.57
N THR A 974 -27.94 31.53 -42.40
CA THR A 974 -29.20 30.88 -42.80
C THR A 974 -29.31 29.47 -42.21
N ILE A 975 -30.45 29.18 -41.60
CA ILE A 975 -30.86 27.83 -41.18
C ILE A 975 -32.09 27.44 -42.03
N GLN A 976 -32.05 26.27 -42.68
CA GLN A 976 -33.13 25.72 -43.50
C GLN A 976 -33.69 24.44 -42.86
N GLY A 977 -34.89 24.54 -42.29
CA GLY A 977 -35.53 23.48 -41.50
C GLY A 977 -35.72 23.87 -40.04
N ASP A 978 -36.43 23.02 -39.29
CA ASP A 978 -36.80 23.28 -37.89
C ASP A 978 -35.59 23.20 -36.95
N VAL A 979 -35.66 23.92 -35.83
CA VAL A 979 -34.69 23.87 -34.73
C VAL A 979 -35.37 23.36 -33.47
N ILE A 980 -34.78 22.35 -32.82
CA ILE A 980 -35.25 21.78 -31.56
C ILE A 980 -34.10 21.83 -30.55
N LEU A 981 -34.27 22.58 -29.45
CA LEU A 981 -33.30 22.70 -28.34
C LEU A 981 -33.76 21.92 -27.09
N ARG A 982 -34.37 20.75 -27.32
CA ARG A 982 -34.81 19.79 -26.30
C ARG A 982 -34.79 18.35 -26.82
N TYR A 983 -33.90 18.10 -27.77
CA TYR A 983 -33.81 16.82 -28.44
C TYR A 983 -33.31 15.77 -27.46
N ASP A 984 -34.17 14.77 -27.22
CA ASP A 984 -33.86 13.58 -26.45
C ASP A 984 -34.02 12.36 -27.38
N PRO A 985 -32.90 11.83 -27.93
CA PRO A 985 -32.96 10.71 -28.87
C PRO A 985 -33.50 9.41 -28.25
N TYR A 986 -33.53 9.30 -26.92
CA TYR A 986 -33.98 8.11 -26.20
C TYR A 986 -35.38 8.26 -25.59
N GLY A 987 -35.95 9.46 -25.58
CA GLY A 987 -37.30 9.73 -25.10
C GLY A 987 -37.47 9.58 -23.59
N TYR A 988 -36.39 9.74 -22.81
CA TYR A 988 -36.43 9.73 -21.35
C TYR A 988 -37.11 10.97 -20.75
N GLY A 989 -37.26 12.05 -21.51
CA GLY A 989 -37.95 13.27 -21.09
C GLY A 989 -37.16 14.13 -20.10
N TYR A 990 -35.83 14.00 -20.07
CA TYR A 990 -34.97 14.87 -19.27
C TYR A 990 -34.87 16.24 -19.92
N ASP A 991 -35.31 17.24 -19.19
CA ASP A 991 -35.31 18.64 -19.60
C ASP A 991 -34.80 19.45 -18.41
N SER A 992 -33.47 19.58 -18.29
CA SER A 992 -32.83 20.08 -17.07
C SER A 992 -32.16 21.44 -17.21
N GLY A 993 -32.26 22.08 -18.38
CA GLY A 993 -31.59 23.34 -18.64
C GLY A 993 -32.39 24.26 -19.56
N SER A 994 -32.33 25.55 -19.26
CA SER A 994 -32.86 26.65 -20.07
C SER A 994 -32.14 26.78 -21.41
N SER A 995 -32.88 26.68 -22.50
CA SER A 995 -32.38 26.86 -23.85
C SER A 995 -32.38 28.34 -24.25
N ILE A 996 -31.36 28.75 -25.02
CA ILE A 996 -31.18 30.15 -25.42
C ILE A 996 -31.08 30.22 -26.95
N PHE A 997 -31.94 31.04 -27.57
CA PHE A 997 -31.86 31.38 -28.99
C PHE A 997 -31.57 32.87 -29.18
N ILE A 998 -30.58 33.18 -30.00
CA ILE A 998 -30.10 34.54 -30.25
C ILE A 998 -30.12 34.78 -31.75
N ASN A 999 -31.03 35.63 -32.23
CA ASN A 999 -30.98 36.09 -33.60
C ASN A 999 -30.16 37.38 -33.70
N ARG A 1000 -29.11 37.36 -34.51
CA ARG A 1000 -28.21 38.50 -34.77
C ARG A 1000 -28.25 38.90 -36.24
N GLY A 1001 -29.45 38.91 -36.81
CA GLY A 1001 -29.70 39.25 -38.21
C GLY A 1001 -29.64 38.07 -39.18
N GLY A 1002 -29.66 36.84 -38.68
CA GLY A 1002 -29.79 35.64 -39.50
C GLY A 1002 -31.25 35.29 -39.83
N THR A 1003 -31.44 34.22 -40.60
CA THR A 1003 -32.76 33.67 -40.93
C THR A 1003 -32.85 32.20 -40.53
N LEU A 1004 -33.93 31.83 -39.86
CA LEU A 1004 -34.39 30.47 -39.60
C LEU A 1004 -35.65 30.22 -40.43
N ASN A 1005 -35.50 29.47 -41.54
CA ASN A 1005 -36.59 29.05 -42.39
C ASN A 1005 -37.23 27.76 -41.85
N GLY A 1006 -37.95 27.87 -40.73
CA GLY A 1006 -38.55 26.75 -40.01
C GLY A 1006 -39.17 27.18 -38.68
N ASN A 1007 -39.62 26.19 -37.90
CA ASN A 1007 -40.07 26.39 -36.52
C ASN A 1007 -38.88 26.37 -35.55
N LEU A 1008 -39.02 27.06 -34.42
CA LEU A 1008 -38.13 27.01 -33.28
C LEU A 1008 -38.87 26.38 -32.09
N THR A 1009 -38.36 25.28 -31.55
CA THR A 1009 -38.86 24.66 -30.32
C THR A 1009 -37.77 24.69 -29.26
N LEU A 1010 -38.08 25.31 -28.13
CA LEU A 1010 -37.18 25.43 -26.98
C LEU A 1010 -37.45 24.30 -25.97
N SER A 1011 -36.97 24.47 -24.74
CA SER A 1011 -37.04 23.48 -23.67
C SER A 1011 -38.36 23.60 -22.90
N LYS A 1012 -38.51 22.92 -21.76
CA LYS A 1012 -39.64 23.09 -20.81
C LYS A 1012 -39.21 23.88 -19.55
N ASN A 1013 -38.04 24.50 -19.59
CA ASN A 1013 -37.51 25.34 -18.54
C ASN A 1013 -37.62 26.81 -18.93
N ASP A 1014 -37.11 27.71 -18.08
CA ASP A 1014 -37.18 29.15 -18.31
C ASP A 1014 -36.26 29.55 -19.48
N ASP A 1015 -36.80 29.64 -20.69
CA ASP A 1015 -36.01 29.84 -21.92
C ASP A 1015 -35.82 31.33 -22.27
N ILE A 1016 -34.83 31.63 -23.11
CA ILE A 1016 -34.54 33.01 -23.54
C ILE A 1016 -34.47 33.10 -25.06
N VAL A 1017 -35.25 34.02 -25.63
CA VAL A 1017 -35.15 34.43 -27.03
C VAL A 1017 -34.68 35.87 -27.13
N ILE A 1018 -33.56 36.10 -27.81
CA ILE A 1018 -33.02 37.43 -28.07
C ILE A 1018 -33.24 37.81 -29.54
N ALA A 1019 -34.03 38.85 -29.78
CA ALA A 1019 -34.34 39.37 -31.10
C ALA A 1019 -33.61 40.69 -31.36
N LEU A 1020 -32.62 40.69 -32.25
CA LEU A 1020 -31.92 41.90 -32.64
C LEU A 1020 -32.82 42.83 -33.45
N ASN A 1021 -32.96 44.07 -32.99
CA ASN A 1021 -33.82 45.10 -33.57
C ASN A 1021 -35.28 44.66 -33.77
N GLY A 1022 -35.75 43.74 -32.91
CA GLY A 1022 -37.12 43.21 -32.91
C GLY A 1022 -37.38 42.09 -33.91
N ASP A 1023 -36.39 41.66 -34.68
CA ASP A 1023 -36.52 40.55 -35.62
C ASP A 1023 -36.01 39.25 -35.00
N THR A 1024 -36.89 38.25 -34.90
CA THR A 1024 -36.54 36.90 -34.43
C THR A 1024 -35.84 36.09 -35.50
N GLY A 1025 -35.95 36.49 -36.78
CA GLY A 1025 -35.41 35.75 -37.92
C GLY A 1025 -36.13 34.43 -38.19
N VAL A 1026 -37.15 34.07 -37.40
CA VAL A 1026 -37.88 32.80 -37.50
C VAL A 1026 -39.08 32.97 -38.43
N SER A 1027 -39.13 32.18 -39.52
CA SER A 1027 -40.25 32.23 -40.47
C SER A 1027 -41.47 31.42 -40.03
N GLY A 1028 -41.28 30.45 -39.13
CA GLY A 1028 -42.31 29.57 -38.59
C GLY A 1028 -42.82 30.00 -37.21
N THR A 1029 -43.20 29.01 -36.40
CA THR A 1029 -43.65 29.21 -35.01
C THR A 1029 -42.48 29.14 -34.04
N ILE A 1030 -42.58 29.91 -32.94
CA ILE A 1030 -41.71 29.77 -31.78
C ILE A 1030 -42.54 29.11 -30.67
N ASP A 1031 -42.12 27.93 -30.23
CA ASP A 1031 -42.74 27.14 -29.17
C ASP A 1031 -41.78 27.05 -27.98
N THR A 1032 -42.12 27.77 -26.91
CA THR A 1032 -41.40 27.84 -25.64
C THR A 1032 -41.89 26.79 -24.63
N LEU A 1033 -42.97 26.06 -24.94
CA LEU A 1033 -43.57 25.04 -24.08
C LEU A 1033 -43.98 25.55 -22.68
N ALA A 1034 -43.35 25.05 -21.62
CA ALA A 1034 -43.65 25.34 -20.23
C ALA A 1034 -42.42 25.99 -19.62
N GLY A 1035 -42.59 26.73 -18.54
CA GLY A 1035 -41.51 27.50 -17.95
C GLY A 1035 -41.91 28.95 -17.82
N ILE A 1036 -40.93 29.78 -17.51
CA ILE A 1036 -41.04 31.23 -17.52
C ILE A 1036 -40.10 31.73 -18.61
N ASP A 1037 -40.66 32.06 -19.75
CA ASP A 1037 -39.88 32.34 -20.93
C ASP A 1037 -39.68 33.85 -21.12
N THR A 1038 -38.44 34.23 -21.40
CA THR A 1038 -38.04 35.63 -21.52
C THR A 1038 -37.81 36.00 -22.98
N PHE A 1039 -38.55 36.99 -23.47
CA PHE A 1039 -38.29 37.62 -24.76
C PHE A 1039 -37.48 38.90 -24.59
N VAL A 1040 -36.32 38.98 -25.23
CA VAL A 1040 -35.38 40.09 -25.11
C VAL A 1040 -35.31 40.90 -26.41
N HIS A 1041 -35.65 42.17 -26.33
CA HIS A 1041 -35.41 43.13 -27.41
C HIS A 1041 -33.98 43.64 -27.35
N ALA A 1042 -33.18 43.30 -28.36
CA ALA A 1042 -31.79 43.69 -28.39
C ALA A 1042 -31.52 44.81 -29.41
N TYR A 1043 -30.58 45.69 -29.11
CA TYR A 1043 -30.21 46.81 -29.97
C TYR A 1043 -28.70 46.89 -30.12
N ASP A 1044 -28.22 47.01 -31.35
CA ASP A 1044 -26.80 47.15 -31.73
C ASP A 1044 -26.40 48.62 -31.97
N LYS A 1045 -27.31 49.56 -31.72
CA LYS A 1045 -27.09 51.00 -31.85
C LYS A 1045 -27.72 51.74 -30.68
N SER A 1046 -27.04 52.80 -30.23
CA SER A 1046 -27.55 53.65 -29.15
C SER A 1046 -28.91 54.22 -29.50
N THR A 1047 -29.89 54.02 -28.61
CA THR A 1047 -31.27 54.42 -28.85
C THR A 1047 -31.99 54.68 -27.53
N THR A 1048 -33.17 55.30 -27.61
CA THR A 1048 -34.09 55.47 -26.49
C THR A 1048 -35.35 54.65 -26.76
N VAL A 1049 -35.74 53.81 -25.80
CA VAL A 1049 -36.96 53.01 -25.86
C VAL A 1049 -37.92 53.51 -24.79
N ALA A 1050 -39.11 53.92 -25.21
CA ALA A 1050 -40.19 54.28 -24.30
C ALA A 1050 -40.97 53.01 -23.91
N LEU A 1051 -40.91 52.62 -22.64
CA LEU A 1051 -41.71 51.52 -22.11
C LEU A 1051 -43.04 52.07 -21.63
N ASP A 1052 -43.99 52.22 -22.55
CA ASP A 1052 -45.39 52.44 -22.20
C ASP A 1052 -46.10 51.12 -21.87
N ALA A 1053 -47.37 51.20 -21.46
CA ALA A 1053 -48.18 50.02 -21.17
C ALA A 1053 -48.43 49.09 -22.38
N GLY A 1054 -47.97 49.46 -23.59
CA GLY A 1054 -48.16 48.70 -24.82
C GLY A 1054 -47.06 47.70 -25.16
N ILE A 1055 -45.85 47.83 -24.60
CA ILE A 1055 -44.76 46.87 -24.83
C ILE A 1055 -44.92 45.68 -23.88
N MET A 1056 -45.52 44.62 -24.42
CA MET A 1056 -45.74 43.33 -23.77
C MET A 1056 -44.88 42.25 -24.42
N PRO A 1057 -44.48 41.21 -23.68
CA PRO A 1057 -43.83 40.05 -24.27
C PRO A 1057 -44.75 39.43 -25.36
N PRO A 1058 -44.19 38.89 -26.46
CA PRO A 1058 -44.97 38.18 -27.47
C PRO A 1058 -45.75 37.01 -26.88
N ALA A 1059 -46.79 36.56 -27.59
CA ALA A 1059 -47.52 35.37 -27.18
C ALA A 1059 -46.58 34.16 -27.02
N GLY A 1060 -46.67 33.47 -25.88
CA GLY A 1060 -45.77 32.37 -25.50
C GLY A 1060 -44.62 32.78 -24.57
N PHE A 1061 -44.50 34.06 -24.20
CA PHE A 1061 -43.50 34.53 -23.26
C PHE A 1061 -44.14 35.23 -22.05
N GLU A 1062 -43.65 34.93 -20.85
CA GLU A 1062 -44.12 35.52 -19.60
C GLU A 1062 -43.31 36.75 -19.20
N ASP A 1063 -42.03 36.80 -19.57
CA ASP A 1063 -41.08 37.83 -19.16
C ASP A 1063 -40.53 38.61 -20.36
N LEU A 1064 -40.17 39.86 -20.08
CA LEU A 1064 -39.65 40.82 -21.06
C LEU A 1064 -38.24 41.24 -20.66
N GLY A 1065 -37.37 41.40 -21.65
CA GLY A 1065 -36.05 41.94 -21.44
C GLY A 1065 -35.56 42.87 -22.54
N PHE A 1066 -34.43 43.52 -22.24
CA PHE A 1066 -33.75 44.43 -23.15
C PHE A 1066 -32.25 44.19 -23.14
N ALA A 1067 -31.60 44.25 -24.30
CA ALA A 1067 -30.15 44.10 -24.40
C ALA A 1067 -29.49 45.21 -25.22
N ALA A 1068 -28.33 45.66 -24.75
CA ALA A 1068 -27.45 46.60 -25.47
C ALA A 1068 -26.22 45.86 -25.99
N TYR A 1069 -26.14 45.68 -27.30
CA TYR A 1069 -25.02 45.02 -27.99
C TYR A 1069 -23.98 46.02 -28.47
N GLY A 1070 -22.72 45.76 -28.13
CA GLY A 1070 -21.57 46.61 -28.40
C GLY A 1070 -21.23 47.49 -27.19
N THR A 1071 -19.95 47.49 -26.79
CA THR A 1071 -19.47 48.27 -25.63
C THR A 1071 -19.73 49.78 -25.69
N ASP A 1072 -19.93 50.34 -26.90
CA ASP A 1072 -20.24 51.76 -27.14
C ASP A 1072 -21.75 52.04 -27.25
N THR A 1073 -22.59 51.00 -27.23
CA THR A 1073 -24.04 51.13 -27.36
C THR A 1073 -24.67 51.55 -26.04
N VAL A 1074 -25.43 52.65 -26.07
CA VAL A 1074 -26.19 53.16 -24.93
C VAL A 1074 -27.68 53.03 -25.21
N LEU A 1075 -28.34 52.15 -24.47
CA LEU A 1075 -29.77 51.96 -24.51
C LEU A 1075 -30.41 52.71 -23.33
N THR A 1076 -31.16 53.78 -23.62
CA THR A 1076 -31.90 54.52 -22.59
C THR A 1076 -33.35 54.03 -22.56
N LEU A 1077 -33.78 53.50 -21.43
CA LEU A 1077 -35.17 53.07 -21.23
C LEU A 1077 -35.91 54.19 -20.49
N THR A 1078 -37.06 54.65 -20.99
CA THR A 1078 -37.82 55.79 -20.42
C THR A 1078 -39.29 55.44 -20.20
N GLY A 1079 -39.95 56.12 -19.26
CA GLY A 1079 -41.41 56.00 -19.03
C GLY A 1079 -41.78 55.65 -17.58
N GLU A 1080 -43.01 55.18 -17.39
CA GLU A 1080 -43.49 54.61 -16.12
C GLU A 1080 -44.06 53.22 -16.40
N ARG A 1081 -43.67 52.22 -15.60
CA ARG A 1081 -44.10 50.83 -15.79
C ARG A 1081 -44.57 50.23 -14.47
N SER A 1082 -45.68 49.50 -14.53
CA SER A 1082 -46.11 48.61 -13.46
C SER A 1082 -46.06 47.18 -13.98
N GLN A 1083 -45.34 46.32 -13.27
CA GLN A 1083 -45.13 44.92 -13.65
C GLN A 1083 -45.14 44.04 -12.41
N THR A 1084 -45.51 42.78 -12.60
CA THR A 1084 -45.54 41.77 -11.53
C THR A 1084 -44.28 40.92 -11.46
N ARG A 1085 -43.38 41.07 -12.44
CA ARG A 1085 -42.14 40.28 -12.62
C ARG A 1085 -40.99 41.22 -13.02
N PRO A 1086 -39.73 40.88 -12.70
CA PRO A 1086 -38.57 41.74 -12.97
C PRO A 1086 -38.31 41.89 -14.47
N LEU A 1087 -37.76 43.04 -14.86
CA LEU A 1087 -37.26 43.27 -16.22
C LEU A 1087 -35.85 42.67 -16.37
N PHE A 1088 -35.65 41.82 -17.37
CA PHE A 1088 -34.34 41.24 -17.66
C PHE A 1088 -33.49 42.17 -18.55
N LEU A 1089 -32.27 42.51 -18.13
CA LEU A 1089 -31.37 43.38 -18.88
C LEU A 1089 -30.05 42.67 -19.19
N ALA A 1090 -29.59 42.66 -20.42
CA ALA A 1090 -28.38 41.93 -20.83
C ALA A 1090 -27.48 42.73 -21.80
N GLY A 1091 -26.31 42.18 -22.13
CA GLY A 1091 -25.39 42.74 -23.13
C GLY A 1091 -24.08 43.28 -22.56
N ASP A 1092 -23.24 43.83 -23.44
CA ASP A 1092 -21.92 44.37 -23.15
C ASP A 1092 -21.86 45.91 -23.23
N GLY A 1093 -22.95 46.55 -23.65
CA GLY A 1093 -23.11 48.00 -23.69
C GLY A 1093 -23.51 48.64 -22.36
N THR A 1094 -24.10 49.82 -22.44
CA THR A 1094 -24.67 50.56 -21.30
C THR A 1094 -26.18 50.61 -21.40
N ILE A 1095 -26.88 50.22 -20.33
CA ILE A 1095 -28.33 50.43 -20.19
C ILE A 1095 -28.57 51.50 -19.15
N VAL A 1096 -29.25 52.58 -19.55
CA VAL A 1096 -29.66 53.69 -18.69
C VAL A 1096 -31.14 53.55 -18.38
N ASN A 1097 -31.47 53.28 -17.12
CA ASN A 1097 -32.84 53.22 -16.63
C ASN A 1097 -33.34 54.61 -16.19
N ASP A 1098 -34.19 55.21 -17.01
CA ASP A 1098 -35.03 56.38 -16.69
C ASP A 1098 -36.51 55.97 -16.44
N ILE A 1099 -36.79 54.68 -16.24
CA ILE A 1099 -38.15 54.19 -15.98
C ILE A 1099 -38.44 54.20 -14.49
N VAL A 1100 -39.56 54.81 -14.12
CA VAL A 1100 -40.13 54.63 -12.78
C VAL A 1100 -40.90 53.31 -12.74
N MET A 1101 -40.46 52.41 -11.86
CA MET A 1101 -41.10 51.09 -11.69
C MET A 1101 -41.98 51.06 -10.45
N ASN A 1102 -43.29 51.06 -10.66
CA ASN A 1102 -44.31 51.04 -9.62
C ASN A 1102 -44.87 49.61 -9.49
N GLU A 1103 -44.47 48.87 -8.47
CA GLU A 1103 -44.76 47.43 -8.35
C GLU A 1103 -45.79 47.12 -7.27
N THR A 1104 -47.06 47.00 -7.64
CA THR A 1104 -48.13 46.44 -6.80
C THR A 1104 -48.37 44.98 -7.15
N GLY A 1105 -48.15 44.06 -6.20
CA GLY A 1105 -48.45 42.63 -6.36
C GLY A 1105 -47.36 41.79 -7.04
N ALA A 1106 -46.12 42.29 -7.13
CA ALA A 1106 -45.02 41.58 -7.78
C ALA A 1106 -44.52 40.35 -7.00
N THR A 1107 -44.14 39.30 -7.73
CA THR A 1107 -43.61 38.04 -7.20
C THR A 1107 -42.08 38.02 -7.34
N GLY A 1108 -41.35 38.42 -6.30
CA GLY A 1108 -39.88 38.39 -6.28
C GLY A 1108 -39.24 39.66 -5.72
N PRO A 1109 -37.99 39.63 -5.24
CA PRO A 1109 -37.41 40.73 -4.46
C PRO A 1109 -36.91 41.91 -5.31
N THR A 1110 -36.87 41.77 -6.64
CA THR A 1110 -36.22 42.70 -7.57
C THR A 1110 -37.14 43.24 -8.64
N SER A 1111 -36.90 44.48 -9.04
CA SER A 1111 -37.50 45.14 -10.22
C SER A 1111 -36.73 44.84 -11.50
N ILE A 1112 -35.42 44.61 -11.39
CA ILE A 1112 -34.51 44.38 -12.51
C ILE A 1112 -33.61 43.18 -12.20
N THR A 1113 -33.46 42.32 -13.20
CA THR A 1113 -32.45 41.26 -13.24
C THR A 1113 -31.42 41.60 -14.31
N LEU A 1114 -30.14 41.71 -13.93
CA LEU A 1114 -29.03 42.02 -14.83
C LEU A 1114 -28.33 40.71 -15.26
N GLY A 1115 -28.24 40.43 -16.55
CA GLY A 1115 -27.41 39.38 -17.15
C GLY A 1115 -27.54 37.98 -16.54
N SER A 1116 -26.54 37.14 -16.82
CA SER A 1116 -26.35 35.83 -16.20
C SER A 1116 -24.86 35.45 -16.16
N ALA A 1117 -24.52 34.34 -15.49
CA ALA A 1117 -23.15 33.80 -15.43
C ALA A 1117 -22.61 33.43 -16.83
N THR A 1118 -23.50 33.11 -17.75
CA THR A 1118 -23.22 32.72 -19.14
C THR A 1118 -23.91 33.69 -20.10
N ASP A 1119 -23.81 35.00 -19.80
CA ASP A 1119 -24.66 36.06 -20.39
C ASP A 1119 -25.02 35.77 -21.85
N PRO A 1120 -26.31 35.52 -22.13
CA PRO A 1120 -26.76 35.14 -23.45
C PRO A 1120 -26.47 36.20 -24.53
N ALA A 1121 -26.17 37.45 -24.14
CA ALA A 1121 -25.76 38.49 -25.06
C ALA A 1121 -24.23 38.65 -25.19
N ASN A 1122 -23.40 37.90 -24.46
CA ASN A 1122 -21.95 37.97 -24.60
C ASN A 1122 -21.42 36.89 -25.57
N SER A 1123 -20.94 37.32 -26.74
CA SER A 1123 -20.49 36.46 -27.85
C SER A 1123 -19.32 35.54 -27.52
N VAL A 1124 -18.52 35.84 -26.48
CA VAL A 1124 -17.37 35.02 -26.05
C VAL A 1124 -17.70 34.05 -24.90
N GLY A 1125 -18.91 34.10 -24.35
CA GLY A 1125 -19.32 33.23 -23.23
C GLY A 1125 -18.68 33.54 -21.88
N ALA A 1126 -17.98 34.66 -21.77
CA ALA A 1126 -17.78 35.29 -20.47
C ALA A 1126 -19.15 35.77 -19.96
N GLY A 1127 -19.37 35.76 -18.64
CA GLY A 1127 -20.62 36.29 -18.09
C GLY A 1127 -20.83 37.77 -18.42
N SER A 1128 -21.97 38.32 -18.01
CA SER A 1128 -22.38 39.69 -18.34
C SER A 1128 -21.33 40.76 -18.04
N THR A 1129 -21.06 41.59 -19.05
CA THR A 1129 -20.19 42.76 -19.00
C THR A 1129 -20.98 44.07 -19.05
N LEU A 1130 -22.30 43.99 -18.82
CA LEU A 1130 -23.23 45.11 -18.86
C LEU A 1130 -22.81 46.25 -17.91
N THR A 1131 -22.98 47.49 -18.38
CA THR A 1131 -22.93 48.69 -17.54
C THR A 1131 -24.36 49.16 -17.30
N PHE A 1132 -24.81 49.17 -16.04
CA PHE A 1132 -26.16 49.60 -15.67
C PHE A 1132 -26.14 50.96 -14.98
N VAL A 1133 -26.94 51.92 -15.47
CA VAL A 1133 -27.09 53.25 -14.86
C VAL A 1133 -28.54 53.44 -14.45
N ASN A 1134 -28.83 53.56 -13.16
CA ASN A 1134 -30.18 53.86 -12.69
C ASN A 1134 -30.33 55.35 -12.39
N ARG A 1135 -31.24 56.06 -13.08
CA ARG A 1135 -31.58 57.47 -12.79
C ARG A 1135 -33.02 57.65 -12.29
N ALA A 1136 -33.80 56.58 -12.26
CA ALA A 1136 -35.21 56.61 -11.86
C ALA A 1136 -35.46 55.90 -10.52
N THR A 1137 -36.73 55.77 -10.15
CA THR A 1137 -37.16 55.10 -8.92
C THR A 1137 -37.57 53.66 -9.21
N LEU A 1138 -36.90 52.71 -8.55
CA LEU A 1138 -37.23 51.30 -8.54
C LEU A 1138 -37.93 50.95 -7.22
N ALA A 1139 -39.16 50.46 -7.30
CA ALA A 1139 -39.92 50.08 -6.12
C ALA A 1139 -39.36 48.84 -5.39
N ARG A 1140 -38.51 48.05 -6.05
CA ARG A 1140 -37.81 46.89 -5.49
C ARG A 1140 -36.34 46.88 -5.93
N GLY A 1141 -35.62 45.82 -5.54
CA GLY A 1141 -34.17 45.76 -5.70
C GLY A 1141 -33.68 45.51 -7.12
N VAL A 1142 -32.37 45.52 -7.31
CA VAL A 1142 -31.68 45.12 -8.55
C VAL A 1142 -30.76 43.94 -8.23
N ALA A 1143 -30.80 42.87 -9.01
CA ALA A 1143 -29.88 41.75 -8.83
C ALA A 1143 -29.32 41.21 -10.15
N GLY A 1144 -28.17 40.55 -10.10
CA GLY A 1144 -27.63 39.80 -11.22
C GLY A 1144 -26.16 40.11 -11.50
N TYR A 1145 -25.74 39.99 -12.75
CA TYR A 1145 -24.38 40.12 -13.23
C TYR A 1145 -24.17 41.44 -13.99
N ALA A 1146 -23.11 42.17 -13.66
CA ALA A 1146 -22.75 43.41 -14.36
C ALA A 1146 -21.26 43.74 -14.19
N ARG A 1147 -20.69 44.48 -15.16
CA ARG A 1147 -19.35 45.08 -15.05
C ARG A 1147 -19.38 46.34 -14.20
N ALA A 1148 -20.44 47.12 -14.29
CA ALA A 1148 -20.59 48.35 -13.52
C ALA A 1148 -22.05 48.66 -13.22
N LEU A 1149 -22.28 49.26 -12.05
CA LEU A 1149 -23.57 49.80 -11.64
C LEU A 1149 -23.37 51.24 -11.12
N ASP A 1150 -24.04 52.21 -11.75
CA ASP A 1150 -24.11 53.60 -11.31
C ASP A 1150 -25.53 53.98 -10.93
N ASN A 1151 -25.81 54.06 -9.62
CA ASN A 1151 -27.11 54.48 -9.12
C ASN A 1151 -27.13 55.99 -8.84
N GLN A 1152 -27.92 56.72 -9.61
CA GLN A 1152 -28.20 58.15 -9.48
C GLN A 1152 -29.67 58.40 -9.02
N GLY A 1153 -30.52 57.38 -9.11
CA GLY A 1153 -31.94 57.40 -8.73
C GLY A 1153 -32.23 56.78 -7.36
N THR A 1154 -33.41 56.19 -7.19
CA THR A 1154 -33.82 55.52 -5.93
C THR A 1154 -34.00 54.03 -6.17
N ILE A 1155 -33.43 53.18 -5.30
CA ILE A 1155 -33.64 51.72 -5.29
C ILE A 1155 -34.16 51.31 -3.92
N MET A 1156 -35.34 50.72 -3.86
CA MET A 1156 -35.98 50.29 -2.61
C MET A 1156 -35.84 48.77 -2.40
N GLY A 1157 -35.53 48.34 -1.19
CA GLY A 1157 -35.53 46.93 -0.78
C GLY A 1157 -36.94 46.46 -0.47
N SER A 1158 -37.27 45.21 -0.78
CA SER A 1158 -38.63 44.69 -0.65
C SER A 1158 -38.84 43.61 0.43
N ASP A 1159 -37.76 43.15 1.08
CA ASP A 1159 -37.81 42.23 2.22
C ASP A 1159 -36.60 42.46 3.17
N MET A 1160 -36.64 41.89 4.39
CA MET A 1160 -35.56 41.99 5.39
C MET A 1160 -34.37 41.04 5.11
N TYR A 1161 -34.53 40.08 4.20
CA TYR A 1161 -33.60 38.96 4.04
C TYR A 1161 -32.75 39.05 2.77
N ARG A 1162 -33.02 40.02 1.88
CA ARG A 1162 -32.29 40.24 0.63
C ARG A 1162 -31.96 41.72 0.45
N PRO A 1163 -30.74 42.04 -0.04
CA PRO A 1163 -30.32 43.42 -0.21
C PRO A 1163 -31.07 44.09 -1.38
N ALA A 1164 -31.25 45.41 -1.30
CA ALA A 1164 -31.81 46.22 -2.39
C ALA A 1164 -30.94 46.16 -3.67
N ILE A 1165 -29.66 45.82 -3.54
CA ILE A 1165 -28.73 45.63 -4.66
C ILE A 1165 -27.93 44.35 -4.41
N GLN A 1166 -28.00 43.39 -5.34
CA GLN A 1166 -27.23 42.14 -5.31
C GLN A 1166 -26.51 41.91 -6.64
N ILE A 1167 -25.24 42.32 -6.75
CA ILE A 1167 -24.49 42.21 -8.00
C ILE A 1167 -23.35 41.20 -7.90
N VAL A 1168 -23.20 40.37 -8.92
CA VAL A 1168 -22.10 39.44 -9.13
C VAL A 1168 -21.20 39.97 -10.24
N ALA A 1169 -19.93 40.17 -9.94
CA ALA A 1169 -18.93 40.56 -10.93
C ALA A 1169 -18.45 39.34 -11.72
N ASN A 1170 -18.34 39.45 -13.05
CA ASN A 1170 -17.82 38.36 -13.91
C ASN A 1170 -16.31 38.44 -14.18
N ASP A 1171 -15.66 39.52 -13.77
CA ASP A 1171 -14.21 39.67 -13.84
C ASP A 1171 -13.66 39.81 -12.42
N PRO A 1172 -12.74 38.93 -11.97
CA PRO A 1172 -12.11 39.04 -10.65
C PRO A 1172 -11.29 40.33 -10.46
N THR A 1173 -11.02 41.09 -11.53
CA THR A 1173 -10.15 42.27 -11.52
C THR A 1173 -10.85 43.60 -11.80
N GLY A 1174 -12.16 43.63 -12.09
CA GLY A 1174 -12.82 44.87 -12.50
C GLY A 1174 -14.34 44.90 -12.32
N PHE A 1175 -14.80 45.43 -11.18
CA PHE A 1175 -16.19 45.84 -10.95
C PHE A 1175 -16.24 47.29 -10.43
N SER A 1176 -17.13 48.11 -10.99
CA SER A 1176 -17.32 49.51 -10.55
C SER A 1176 -18.74 49.73 -10.03
N PHE A 1177 -18.87 50.03 -8.74
CA PHE A 1177 -20.11 50.50 -8.14
C PHE A 1177 -20.01 51.99 -7.78
N ARG A 1178 -20.95 52.79 -8.28
CA ARG A 1178 -21.12 54.20 -7.91
C ARG A 1178 -22.55 54.41 -7.44
N ASN A 1179 -22.70 55.12 -6.32
CA ASN A 1179 -24.00 55.51 -5.82
C ASN A 1179 -23.97 57.01 -5.49
N SER A 1180 -24.71 57.79 -6.26
CA SER A 1180 -25.03 59.20 -5.98
C SER A 1180 -26.51 59.41 -5.66
N GLY A 1181 -27.34 58.37 -5.80
CA GLY A 1181 -28.75 58.33 -5.45
C GLY A 1181 -29.05 57.70 -4.09
N THR A 1182 -30.31 57.26 -3.89
CA THR A 1182 -30.81 56.65 -2.65
C THR A 1182 -30.91 55.13 -2.79
N VAL A 1183 -30.42 54.40 -1.79
CA VAL A 1183 -30.66 52.96 -1.62
C VAL A 1183 -31.27 52.76 -0.25
N ALA A 1184 -32.52 52.30 -0.19
CA ALA A 1184 -33.27 52.12 1.05
C ALA A 1184 -33.56 50.63 1.29
N GLY A 1185 -33.38 50.14 2.52
CA GLY A 1185 -33.86 48.81 2.92
C GLY A 1185 -35.35 48.80 3.21
N ALA A 1186 -35.95 47.62 3.42
CA ALA A 1186 -37.32 47.55 3.89
C ALA A 1186 -37.43 48.15 5.31
N ASP A 1187 -38.23 49.19 5.49
CA ASP A 1187 -38.52 49.74 6.82
C ASP A 1187 -39.27 48.70 7.67
N VAL A 1188 -38.72 48.32 8.83
CA VAL A 1188 -39.45 47.58 9.85
C VAL A 1188 -39.24 48.22 11.22
N PRO A 1189 -40.32 48.45 11.99
CA PRO A 1189 -40.22 48.95 13.36
C PRO A 1189 -39.39 48.00 14.26
N GLN A 1190 -38.53 48.61 15.06
CA GLN A 1190 -37.39 48.09 15.84
C GLN A 1190 -37.62 46.96 16.89
N ASN A 1191 -38.60 46.05 16.75
CA ASN A 1191 -39.00 45.12 17.82
C ASN A 1191 -39.04 43.61 17.47
N ALA A 1192 -38.08 43.07 16.71
CA ALA A 1192 -37.98 41.61 16.58
C ALA A 1192 -36.53 41.13 16.43
N TYR A 1193 -36.10 40.39 17.45
CA TYR A 1193 -34.91 39.52 17.55
C TYR A 1193 -33.56 40.18 17.89
N GLY A 1194 -33.13 39.93 19.13
CA GLY A 1194 -31.74 39.96 19.56
C GLY A 1194 -31.19 38.54 19.70
N GLY A 1195 -29.87 38.42 19.58
CA GLY A 1195 -29.10 37.20 19.83
C GLY A 1195 -28.09 36.94 18.71
N ASP A 1196 -26.87 37.46 18.87
CA ASP A 1196 -25.68 37.11 18.07
C ASP A 1196 -25.30 35.63 18.21
#